data_AF-A0A814FQM2-F1
#
_entry.id   AF-A0A814FQM2-F1
#
_cell.length_a   1.000
_cell.length_b   1.000
_cell.length_c   1.000
_cell.angle_alpha   90.00
_cell.angle_beta   90.00
_cell.angle_gamma   90.00
#
_symmetry.space_group_name_H-M   'P 1'
#
loop_
_entity.id
_entity.type
_entity.pdbx_description
1 polymer ?
#
loop_
_entity_poly.entity_id
_entity_poly.type
_entity_poly.pdbx_seq_one_letter_code
_entity_poly.pdbx_strand_id
1 'polypeptide(L)'
;MSSGNEKFDYDYFVIGGGSGGVRSSRIAGKLGARVALAEEKKLGGTCVNVGCIPKKLFCYASHFRELFHDAHSYGWPKLDMKLEDHNWKKFIEAKNAEIQRLNDAYEKTEKDANVKVLKGHATLKDKHTVIVNGKEYTSKYILLAVGGHPVIPKIEGHEHIITSDDAFFLENLPKKVTIVGGGYIALEFACIFHGFGCEVSLILRGKTILRSFDEDVRSKLTDELKKNGINFRFETEIESVEKLSDEAFRVKFKNDKTTVDTNLVMFAIGRKPQIENLGLDIAGVKTDDKGVIQVDDYSQTNIPNIYAVGDCTDRTALTPVAIQEGHYLANMLFKNDQPRKVDYATVGTTVFSEPAIGTCGVTEQQAIEKYGPDGYDVYESTFKPMFVQLPKRDRKSYVKLIVEKDSQRVVGIHIMDHAAPEIIQMCSVAIRAGATKELFDHSIGGFGCEVSLILRGKTILRSFDEDVRSKLTDELKKNGINFRFETEIESVEKLSDESFRVKFKNDKTTVDTNLVMFAIGRKPQIENLGLDIVGVKTDDKGVIQVDDYSQTNIPNIYAVGDCTDRTALTPVAIQEGHYLANMLFKNEQPRKVDYATVGTTVFSEPAIGTCGVTEQQAIEKYGPDGYDVYESTFKPMFVQLPKRDRKSYVKLIVEKDSQRVVGIHIMDHAAPEIIQMCSVAIRAGATKELFDHSIGGPDGYDVYESTFKPMFVQLPKRDRKSYVKLIVEKDSQRVVGIHIMDHAAPEIIQMCSVAIRAGATKELFDHSIGIHPTSAEEIVQIREKREKKKE
;
A
#
# COMPACT_ATOMS: atom_id res chain seq x y z
N MET A 1 -24.05 47.17 0.27
CA MET A 1 -25.28 47.11 1.10
C MET A 1 -24.99 46.22 2.28
N SER A 2 -25.13 46.77 3.48
CA SER A 2 -24.87 46.15 4.78
C SER A 2 -25.90 45.07 5.11
N SER A 3 -25.50 43.80 5.18
CA SER A 3 -26.31 42.75 5.80
C SER A 3 -25.97 42.69 7.29
N GLY A 4 -26.96 42.95 8.15
CA GLY A 4 -26.81 42.96 9.60
C GLY A 4 -26.29 41.63 10.15
N ASN A 5 -25.60 41.71 11.29
CA ASN A 5 -25.18 40.56 12.11
C ASN A 5 -26.42 39.78 12.60
N GLU A 6 -26.97 38.87 11.79
CA GLU A 6 -27.84 37.82 12.31
C GLU A 6 -27.00 36.89 13.19
N LYS A 7 -27.33 36.87 14.48
CA LYS A 7 -26.61 36.09 15.48
C LYS A 7 -27.18 34.67 15.50
N PHE A 8 -26.65 33.78 14.66
CA PHE A 8 -26.99 32.35 14.68
C PHE A 8 -26.47 31.66 15.96
N ASP A 9 -27.19 30.64 16.43
CA ASP A 9 -26.74 29.80 17.56
C ASP A 9 -25.42 29.08 17.21
N TYR A 10 -25.33 28.57 15.98
CA TYR A 10 -24.17 27.87 15.44
C TYR A 10 -23.70 28.45 14.11
N ASP A 11 -22.41 28.29 13.82
CA ASP A 11 -21.87 28.60 12.50
C ASP A 11 -22.10 27.42 11.54
N TYR A 12 -22.18 26.20 12.09
CA TYR A 12 -22.39 24.97 11.35
C TYR A 12 -23.27 23.98 12.12
N PHE A 13 -24.27 23.42 11.45
CA PHE A 13 -25.12 22.37 12.00
C PHE A 13 -25.07 21.13 11.10
N VAL A 14 -24.63 20.02 11.66
CA VAL A 14 -24.50 18.74 10.94
C VAL A 14 -25.65 17.82 11.37
N ILE A 15 -26.42 17.33 10.40
CA ILE A 15 -27.48 16.34 10.60
C ILE A 15 -26.95 14.98 10.14
N GLY A 16 -26.71 14.08 11.09
CA GLY A 16 -26.16 12.73 10.87
C GLY A 16 -24.71 12.61 11.35
N GLY A 17 -24.49 11.71 12.31
CA GLY A 17 -23.20 11.36 12.91
C GLY A 17 -22.51 10.16 12.24
N GLY A 18 -22.74 9.96 10.94
CA GLY A 18 -22.04 8.99 10.10
C GLY A 18 -20.70 9.51 9.57
N SER A 19 -20.03 8.72 8.72
CA SER A 19 -18.64 8.94 8.26
C SER A 19 -18.35 10.38 7.77
N GLY A 20 -19.20 10.93 6.89
CA GLY A 20 -19.02 12.30 6.39
C GLY A 20 -19.35 13.37 7.42
N GLY A 21 -20.41 13.16 8.21
CA GLY A 21 -20.86 14.09 9.23
C GLY A 21 -19.82 14.31 10.33
N VAL A 22 -19.34 13.22 10.95
CA VAL A 22 -18.29 13.28 11.99
C VAL A 22 -16.98 13.86 11.45
N ARG A 23 -16.61 13.56 10.20
CA ARG A 23 -15.40 14.17 9.64
C ARG A 23 -15.57 15.67 9.47
N SER A 24 -16.69 16.11 8.91
CA SER A 24 -16.95 17.52 8.61
C SER A 24 -17.07 18.35 9.89
N SER A 25 -17.86 17.90 10.86
CA SER A 25 -18.04 18.58 12.15
C SER A 25 -16.73 18.74 12.90
N ARG A 26 -15.94 17.68 12.99
CA ARG A 26 -14.66 17.67 13.69
C ARG A 26 -13.63 18.62 13.10
N ILE A 27 -13.53 18.67 11.76
CA ILE A 27 -12.62 19.60 11.09
C ILE A 27 -13.07 21.04 11.30
N ALA A 28 -14.37 21.33 11.13
CA ALA A 28 -14.92 22.66 11.37
C ALA A 28 -14.71 23.13 12.82
N GLY A 29 -14.95 22.27 13.80
CA GLY A 29 -14.74 22.57 15.22
C GLY A 29 -13.28 22.84 15.57
N LYS A 30 -12.33 22.07 15.00
CA LYS A 30 -10.89 22.32 15.13
C LYS A 30 -10.45 23.66 14.50
N LEU A 31 -11.16 24.14 13.48
CA LEU A 31 -10.94 25.44 12.85
C LEU A 31 -11.62 26.60 13.62
N GLY A 32 -12.28 26.32 14.75
CA GLY A 32 -12.85 27.33 15.65
C GLY A 32 -14.32 27.67 15.38
N ALA A 33 -14.99 26.97 14.46
CA ALA A 33 -16.43 27.16 14.23
C ALA A 33 -17.26 26.68 15.42
N ARG A 34 -18.38 27.36 15.71
CA ARG A 34 -19.40 26.84 16.64
C ARG A 34 -20.20 25.77 15.92
N VAL A 35 -19.96 24.50 16.25
CA VAL A 35 -20.57 23.36 15.56
C VAL A 35 -21.54 22.61 16.47
N ALA A 36 -22.72 22.30 15.95
CA ALA A 36 -23.61 21.27 16.49
C ALA A 36 -23.68 20.07 15.53
N LEU A 37 -23.76 18.86 16.09
CA LEU A 37 -24.01 17.64 15.34
C LEU A 37 -25.19 16.89 15.98
N ALA A 38 -26.22 16.60 15.20
CA ALA A 38 -27.36 15.80 15.65
C ALA A 38 -27.24 14.35 15.14
N GLU A 39 -27.40 13.39 16.05
CA GLU A 39 -27.39 11.95 15.75
C GLU A 39 -28.49 11.25 16.55
N GLU A 40 -29.36 10.50 15.87
CA GLU A 40 -30.51 9.84 16.50
C GLU A 40 -30.17 8.43 17.04
N LYS A 41 -29.14 7.77 16.47
CA LYS A 41 -28.68 6.43 16.84
C LYS A 41 -27.34 6.50 17.55
N LYS A 42 -26.25 6.13 16.86
CA LYS A 42 -24.89 6.03 17.41
C LYS A 42 -23.91 6.70 16.46
N LEU A 43 -22.98 7.47 17.03
CA LEU A 43 -21.88 8.07 16.27
C LEU A 43 -21.05 6.99 15.54
N GLY A 44 -20.52 7.37 14.39
CA GLY A 44 -19.87 6.48 13.43
C GLY A 44 -20.82 5.88 12.39
N GLY A 45 -22.13 6.08 12.55
CA GLY A 45 -23.18 5.70 11.59
C GLY A 45 -23.13 4.24 11.13
N THR A 46 -23.52 3.99 9.89
CA THR A 46 -23.55 2.63 9.30
C THR A 46 -22.18 1.95 9.38
N CYS A 47 -21.10 2.65 9.02
CA CYS A 47 -19.76 2.08 8.90
C CYS A 47 -19.27 1.39 10.19
N VAL A 48 -19.39 2.09 11.31
CA VAL A 48 -18.90 1.62 12.62
C VAL A 48 -19.85 0.60 13.22
N ASN A 49 -21.16 0.80 13.08
CA ASN A 49 -22.14 0.06 13.86
C ASN A 49 -22.70 -1.18 13.14
N VAL A 50 -22.93 -1.08 11.82
CA VAL A 50 -23.65 -2.08 11.01
C VAL A 50 -23.10 -2.15 9.57
N GLY A 51 -21.79 -2.03 9.42
CA GLY A 51 -21.16 -1.90 8.12
C GLY A 51 -19.71 -2.37 8.13
N CYS A 52 -18.82 -1.54 7.60
CA CYS A 52 -17.44 -1.90 7.28
C CYS A 52 -16.69 -2.55 8.45
N ILE A 53 -16.77 -1.99 9.66
CA ILE A 53 -16.03 -2.46 10.84
C ILE A 53 -16.51 -3.84 11.30
N PRO A 54 -17.78 -4.03 11.74
CA PRO A 54 -18.24 -5.34 12.20
C PRO A 54 -18.17 -6.39 11.08
N LYS A 55 -18.44 -6.00 9.82
CA LYS A 55 -18.27 -6.90 8.66
C LYS A 55 -16.84 -7.42 8.54
N LYS A 56 -15.83 -6.54 8.65
CA LYS A 56 -14.44 -6.99 8.54
C LYS A 56 -14.01 -7.87 9.72
N LEU A 57 -14.53 -7.62 10.92
CA LEU A 57 -14.34 -8.52 12.07
C LEU A 57 -14.97 -9.91 11.82
N PHE A 58 -16.16 -9.96 11.21
CA PHE A 58 -16.80 -11.21 10.77
C PHE A 58 -15.97 -11.92 9.70
N CYS A 59 -15.47 -11.21 8.67
CA CYS A 59 -14.58 -11.79 7.66
C CYS A 59 -13.32 -12.41 8.29
N TYR A 60 -12.64 -11.69 9.19
CA TYR A 60 -11.45 -12.25 9.84
C TYR A 60 -11.77 -13.52 10.63
N ALA A 61 -12.87 -13.51 11.39
CA ALA A 61 -13.30 -14.67 12.16
C ALA A 61 -13.67 -15.86 11.27
N SER A 62 -14.35 -15.62 10.13
CA SER A 62 -14.76 -16.68 9.21
C SER A 62 -13.58 -17.37 8.50
N HIS A 63 -12.42 -16.73 8.38
CA HIS A 63 -11.24 -17.33 7.74
C HIS A 63 -10.53 -18.35 8.62
N PHE A 64 -10.69 -18.31 9.94
CA PHE A 64 -9.92 -19.17 10.85
C PHE A 64 -10.19 -20.65 10.63
N ARG A 65 -11.43 -21.04 10.29
CA ARG A 65 -11.77 -22.43 10.02
C ARG A 65 -10.92 -23.01 8.90
N GLU A 66 -10.75 -22.27 7.79
CA GLU A 66 -9.88 -22.69 6.69
C GLU A 66 -8.40 -22.66 7.09
N LEU A 67 -7.96 -21.63 7.80
CA LEU A 67 -6.57 -21.51 8.25
C LEU A 67 -6.16 -22.66 9.18
N PHE A 68 -7.04 -23.10 10.07
CA PHE A 68 -6.78 -24.26 10.95
C PHE A 68 -6.66 -25.56 10.16
N HIS A 69 -7.50 -25.73 9.12
CA HIS A 69 -7.37 -26.86 8.20
C HIS A 69 -6.04 -26.82 7.46
N ASP A 70 -5.67 -25.66 6.90
CA ASP A 70 -4.47 -25.50 6.07
C ASP A 70 -3.17 -25.55 6.89
N ALA A 71 -3.21 -25.16 8.17
CA ALA A 71 -2.07 -25.24 9.08
C ALA A 71 -1.49 -26.66 9.17
N HIS A 72 -2.30 -27.70 8.99
CA HIS A 72 -1.83 -29.09 8.99
C HIS A 72 -0.75 -29.33 7.92
N SER A 73 -0.94 -28.77 6.73
CA SER A 73 0.02 -28.86 5.63
C SER A 73 1.31 -28.10 5.87
N TYR A 74 1.34 -27.24 6.89
CA TYR A 74 2.53 -26.53 7.38
C TYR A 74 3.14 -27.19 8.63
N GLY A 75 2.76 -28.43 8.96
CA GLY A 75 3.35 -29.21 10.04
C GLY A 75 2.68 -29.05 11.41
N TRP A 76 1.55 -28.33 11.49
CA TRP A 76 0.75 -28.25 12.72
C TRP A 76 -0.17 -29.48 12.88
N PRO A 77 -0.65 -29.75 14.10
CA PRO A 77 -1.68 -30.77 14.30
C PRO A 77 -2.94 -30.47 13.47
N LYS A 78 -3.56 -31.51 12.91
CA LYS A 78 -4.81 -31.37 12.16
C LYS A 78 -5.92 -30.91 13.11
N LEU A 79 -6.49 -29.74 12.83
CA LEU A 79 -7.64 -29.17 13.54
C LEU A 79 -8.82 -29.08 12.56
N ASP A 80 -9.73 -30.05 12.61
CA ASP A 80 -10.90 -30.11 11.74
C ASP A 80 -12.11 -29.47 12.44
N MET A 81 -12.22 -28.15 12.31
CA MET A 81 -13.24 -27.36 13.02
C MET A 81 -14.58 -27.38 12.27
N LYS A 82 -15.64 -27.71 13.00
CA LYS A 82 -17.03 -27.73 12.56
C LYS A 82 -17.76 -26.46 12.99
N LEU A 83 -18.96 -26.26 12.43
CA LEU A 83 -19.82 -25.12 12.77
C LEU A 83 -20.13 -25.08 14.29
N GLU A 84 -20.43 -26.24 14.88
CA GLU A 84 -20.69 -26.40 16.32
C GLU A 84 -19.48 -26.12 17.23
N ASP A 85 -18.25 -26.13 16.72
CA ASP A 85 -17.04 -25.82 17.50
C ASP A 85 -16.85 -24.30 17.68
N HIS A 86 -17.54 -23.48 16.87
CA HIS A 86 -17.43 -22.03 16.95
C HIS A 86 -18.30 -21.45 18.07
N ASN A 87 -17.67 -20.82 19.07
CA ASN A 87 -18.39 -20.10 20.12
C ASN A 87 -18.89 -18.74 19.61
N TRP A 88 -20.05 -18.76 18.94
CA TRP A 88 -20.69 -17.59 18.34
C TRP A 88 -20.96 -16.48 19.35
N LYS A 89 -21.51 -16.83 20.52
CA LYS A 89 -21.84 -15.85 21.57
C LYS A 89 -20.61 -15.07 22.03
N LYS A 90 -19.49 -15.77 22.31
CA LYS A 90 -18.23 -15.13 22.69
C LYS A 90 -17.71 -14.19 21.60
N PHE A 91 -17.84 -14.57 20.33
CA PHE A 91 -17.44 -13.72 19.21
C PHE A 91 -18.31 -12.46 19.12
N ILE A 92 -19.64 -12.60 19.22
CA ILE A 92 -20.57 -11.46 19.20
C ILE A 92 -20.33 -10.51 20.37
N GLU A 93 -20.10 -11.02 21.58
CA GLU A 93 -19.74 -10.23 22.76
C GLU A 93 -18.45 -9.44 22.54
N ALA A 94 -17.39 -10.09 22.05
CA ALA A 94 -16.11 -9.43 21.77
C ALA A 94 -16.23 -8.34 20.70
N LYS A 95 -16.97 -8.62 19.61
CA LYS A 95 -17.26 -7.64 18.55
C LYS A 95 -18.08 -6.47 19.09
N ASN A 96 -19.12 -6.71 19.88
CA ASN A 96 -19.93 -5.64 20.48
C ASN A 96 -19.12 -4.73 21.41
N ALA A 97 -18.23 -5.31 22.21
CA ALA A 97 -17.33 -4.53 23.07
C ALA A 97 -16.39 -3.63 22.24
N GLU A 98 -15.90 -4.13 21.09
CA GLU A 98 -15.06 -3.34 20.19
C GLU A 98 -15.84 -2.21 19.51
N ILE A 99 -17.08 -2.46 19.04
CA ILE A 99 -17.95 -1.40 18.49
C ILE A 99 -18.23 -0.33 19.55
N GLN A 100 -18.51 -0.74 20.80
CA GLN A 100 -18.73 0.22 21.89
C GLN A 100 -17.49 1.08 22.15
N ARG A 101 -16.30 0.47 22.22
CA ARG A 101 -15.03 1.20 22.37
C ARG A 101 -14.83 2.25 21.27
N LEU A 102 -15.19 1.92 20.04
CA LEU A 102 -15.13 2.86 18.91
C LEU A 102 -16.16 3.97 19.05
N ASN A 103 -17.42 3.67 19.39
CA ASN A 103 -18.44 4.70 19.61
C ASN A 103 -17.99 5.70 20.68
N ASP A 104 -17.42 5.22 21.80
CA ASP A 104 -16.89 6.07 22.88
C ASP A 104 -15.74 6.96 22.37
N ALA A 105 -14.86 6.43 21.51
CA ALA A 105 -13.79 7.18 20.88
C ALA A 105 -14.31 8.27 19.92
N TYR A 106 -15.37 8.00 19.16
CA TYR A 106 -16.02 9.01 18.32
C TYR A 106 -16.64 10.13 19.17
N GLU A 107 -17.40 9.80 20.22
CA GLU A 107 -17.99 10.80 21.12
C GLU A 107 -16.91 11.67 21.78
N LYS A 108 -15.81 11.05 22.21
CA LYS A 108 -14.65 11.77 22.76
C LYS A 108 -14.03 12.71 21.72
N THR A 109 -13.75 12.24 20.51
CA THR A 109 -13.05 13.04 19.49
C THR A 109 -13.88 14.21 18.95
N GLU A 110 -15.21 14.09 18.86
CA GLU A 110 -16.10 15.22 18.57
C GLU A 110 -16.05 16.26 19.69
N LYS A 111 -16.12 15.80 20.95
CA LYS A 111 -16.05 16.68 22.12
C LYS A 111 -14.70 17.41 22.21
N ASP A 112 -13.59 16.71 21.99
CA ASP A 112 -12.23 17.28 21.97
C ASP A 112 -12.06 18.31 20.84
N ALA A 113 -12.89 18.24 19.78
CA ALA A 113 -12.95 19.22 18.70
C ALA A 113 -13.98 20.34 18.93
N ASN A 114 -14.51 20.49 20.15
CA ASN A 114 -15.52 21.50 20.53
C ASN A 114 -16.86 21.37 19.79
N VAL A 115 -17.21 20.18 19.31
CA VAL A 115 -18.51 19.92 18.66
C VAL A 115 -19.57 19.60 19.71
N LYS A 116 -20.72 20.28 19.66
CA LYS A 116 -21.87 19.96 20.52
C LYS A 116 -22.68 18.82 19.89
N VAL A 117 -22.53 17.62 20.43
CA VAL A 117 -23.35 16.47 20.04
C VAL A 117 -24.74 16.55 20.69
N LEU A 118 -25.79 16.48 19.87
CA LEU A 118 -27.21 16.45 20.24
C LEU A 118 -27.78 15.08 19.89
N LYS A 119 -28.22 14.32 20.91
CA LYS A 119 -28.82 13.00 20.71
C LYS A 119 -30.29 13.15 20.37
N GLY A 120 -30.68 12.84 19.13
CA GLY A 120 -32.06 12.96 18.66
C GLY A 120 -32.17 13.13 17.14
N HIS A 121 -33.37 12.87 16.63
CA HIS A 121 -33.71 13.13 15.23
C HIS A 121 -33.75 14.63 14.96
N ALA A 122 -33.19 15.06 13.82
CA ALA A 122 -33.13 16.45 13.42
C ALA A 122 -33.98 16.69 12.17
N THR A 123 -34.82 17.72 12.21
CA THR A 123 -35.70 18.11 11.11
C THR A 123 -35.48 19.57 10.75
N LEU A 124 -35.40 19.89 9.46
CA LEU A 124 -35.36 21.26 8.98
C LEU A 124 -36.74 21.90 9.15
N LYS A 125 -36.79 23.04 9.86
CA LYS A 125 -37.98 23.89 9.95
C LYS A 125 -38.02 24.92 8.83
N ASP A 126 -36.85 25.37 8.39
CA ASP A 126 -36.65 26.29 7.28
C ASP A 126 -35.19 26.17 6.79
N LYS A 127 -34.70 27.15 6.01
CA LYS A 127 -33.35 27.12 5.43
C LYS A 127 -32.22 27.26 6.46
N HIS A 128 -32.48 27.82 7.64
CA HIS A 128 -31.48 28.12 8.67
C HIS A 128 -31.81 27.52 10.05
N THR A 129 -32.98 26.92 10.24
CA THR A 129 -33.45 26.41 11.54
C THR A 129 -33.61 24.89 11.53
N VAL A 130 -33.00 24.23 12.53
CA VAL A 130 -33.09 22.79 12.78
C VAL A 130 -33.80 22.53 14.11
N ILE A 131 -34.74 21.59 14.12
CA ILE A 131 -35.42 21.11 15.33
C ILE A 131 -34.79 19.80 15.77
N VAL A 132 -34.36 19.72 17.03
CA VAL A 132 -33.94 18.46 17.67
C VAL A 132 -34.67 18.31 19.00
N ASN A 133 -35.41 17.21 19.17
CA ASN A 133 -36.22 16.94 20.37
C ASN A 133 -37.15 18.12 20.75
N GLY A 134 -37.77 18.75 19.75
CA GLY A 134 -38.68 19.88 19.94
C GLY A 134 -38.00 21.22 20.24
N LYS A 135 -36.67 21.28 20.31
CA LYS A 135 -35.92 22.54 20.48
C LYS A 135 -35.36 23.01 19.14
N GLU A 136 -35.54 24.31 18.86
CA GLU A 136 -35.03 24.99 17.67
C GLU A 136 -33.60 25.48 17.86
N TYR A 137 -32.80 25.34 16.80
CA TYR A 137 -31.44 25.83 16.70
C TYR A 137 -31.23 26.48 15.34
N THR A 138 -30.68 27.70 15.34
CA THR A 138 -30.38 28.45 14.11
C THR A 138 -28.91 28.26 13.70
N SER A 139 -28.64 28.15 12.41
CA SER A 139 -27.28 27.97 11.89
C SER A 139 -27.03 28.70 10.58
N LYS A 140 -25.81 29.22 10.43
CA LYS A 140 -25.36 29.84 9.17
C LYS A 140 -25.29 28.80 8.05
N TYR A 141 -24.63 27.67 8.29
CA TYR A 141 -24.52 26.56 7.33
C TYR A 141 -25.12 25.27 7.90
N ILE A 142 -25.70 24.44 7.05
CA ILE A 142 -26.26 23.13 7.41
C ILE A 142 -25.68 22.04 6.50
N LEU A 143 -25.26 20.91 7.08
CA LEU A 143 -24.85 19.72 6.35
C LEU A 143 -25.82 18.56 6.61
N LEU A 144 -26.32 17.96 5.54
CA LEU A 144 -27.08 16.72 5.53
C LEU A 144 -26.13 15.53 5.26
N ALA A 145 -25.83 14.74 6.29
CA ALA A 145 -24.97 13.55 6.24
C ALA A 145 -25.69 12.31 6.80
N VAL A 146 -26.95 12.15 6.39
CA VAL A 146 -27.93 11.21 6.97
C VAL A 146 -27.77 9.75 6.53
N GLY A 147 -26.91 9.48 5.54
CA GLY A 147 -26.65 8.13 5.04
C GLY A 147 -27.86 7.50 4.34
N GLY A 148 -27.96 6.17 4.43
CA GLY A 148 -29.06 5.40 3.85
C GLY A 148 -29.41 4.15 4.67
N HIS A 149 -30.50 3.48 4.31
CA HIS A 149 -31.06 2.28 4.97
C HIS A 149 -31.29 1.13 3.98
N PRO A 150 -31.23 -0.14 4.42
CA PRO A 150 -31.49 -1.29 3.55
C PRO A 150 -32.97 -1.39 3.13
N VAL A 151 -33.23 -1.95 1.95
CA VAL A 151 -34.59 -2.11 1.41
C VAL A 151 -35.09 -3.54 1.59
N ILE A 152 -36.29 -3.69 2.18
CA ILE A 152 -37.06 -4.94 2.19
C ILE A 152 -38.27 -4.76 1.24
N PRO A 153 -38.45 -5.63 0.22
CA PRO A 153 -39.60 -5.55 -0.65
C PRO A 153 -40.86 -6.05 0.06
N LYS A 154 -42.01 -5.47 -0.30
CA LYS A 154 -43.33 -5.88 0.21
C LYS A 154 -43.78 -7.18 -0.46
N ILE A 155 -43.28 -8.30 0.05
CA ILE A 155 -43.75 -9.65 -0.28
C ILE A 155 -44.40 -10.29 0.95
N GLU A 156 -45.19 -11.34 0.76
CA GLU A 156 -45.74 -12.10 1.88
C GLU A 156 -44.60 -12.71 2.72
N GLY A 157 -44.66 -12.53 4.04
CA GLY A 157 -43.62 -12.97 4.97
C GLY A 157 -42.39 -12.07 5.06
N HIS A 158 -42.46 -10.83 4.54
CA HIS A 158 -41.36 -9.87 4.62
C HIS A 158 -40.87 -9.57 6.06
N GLU A 159 -41.72 -9.73 7.06
CA GLU A 159 -41.43 -9.59 8.48
C GLU A 159 -40.46 -10.66 9.02
N HIS A 160 -40.26 -11.75 8.28
CA HIS A 160 -39.30 -12.82 8.60
C HIS A 160 -37.94 -12.61 7.93
N ILE A 161 -37.82 -11.56 7.11
CA ILE A 161 -36.61 -11.26 6.34
C ILE A 161 -35.75 -10.30 7.15
N ILE A 162 -34.47 -10.65 7.27
CA ILE A 162 -33.48 -9.76 7.87
C ILE A 162 -32.70 -9.00 6.80
N THR A 163 -31.99 -7.97 7.21
CA THR A 163 -31.05 -7.20 6.38
C THR A 163 -29.62 -7.34 6.88
N SER A 164 -28.68 -6.64 6.24
CA SER A 164 -27.31 -6.53 6.74
C SER A 164 -27.25 -5.94 8.15
N ASP A 165 -28.18 -5.03 8.48
CA ASP A 165 -28.15 -4.32 9.75
C ASP A 165 -28.42 -5.30 10.91
N ASP A 166 -29.32 -6.25 10.69
CA ASP A 166 -29.71 -7.29 11.67
C ASP A 166 -28.68 -8.42 11.77
N ALA A 167 -28.01 -8.78 10.66
CA ALA A 167 -27.08 -9.91 10.58
C ALA A 167 -25.92 -9.81 11.60
N PHE A 168 -25.54 -8.59 12.01
CA PHE A 168 -24.50 -8.37 13.02
C PHE A 168 -24.92 -8.69 14.45
N PHE A 169 -26.21 -8.90 14.70
CA PHE A 169 -26.80 -9.09 16.02
C PHE A 169 -27.51 -10.43 16.19
N LEU A 170 -27.33 -11.36 15.24
CA LEU A 170 -27.86 -12.72 15.35
C LEU A 170 -27.43 -13.37 16.66
N GLU A 171 -28.41 -13.87 17.42
CA GLU A 171 -28.16 -14.54 18.70
C GLU A 171 -27.45 -15.88 18.50
N ASN A 172 -27.80 -16.59 17.44
CA ASN A 172 -27.28 -17.90 17.09
C ASN A 172 -26.77 -17.91 15.64
N LEU A 173 -25.71 -18.68 15.39
CA LEU A 173 -25.21 -18.92 14.04
C LEU A 173 -26.15 -19.89 13.30
N PRO A 174 -26.75 -19.51 12.16
CA PRO A 174 -27.65 -20.38 11.40
C PRO A 174 -26.91 -21.56 10.77
N LYS A 175 -27.62 -22.68 10.53
CA LYS A 175 -27.05 -23.81 9.77
C LYS A 175 -27.20 -23.62 8.26
N LYS A 176 -28.35 -23.12 7.82
CA LYS A 176 -28.68 -22.82 6.42
C LYS A 176 -29.08 -21.37 6.25
N VAL A 177 -28.51 -20.69 5.26
CA VAL A 177 -28.74 -19.27 4.98
C VAL A 177 -29.12 -19.07 3.52
N THR A 178 -30.23 -18.37 3.28
CA THR A 178 -30.64 -17.89 1.97
C THR A 178 -30.42 -16.39 1.88
N ILE A 179 -29.55 -15.94 0.98
CA ILE A 179 -29.23 -14.53 0.76
C ILE A 179 -29.75 -14.09 -0.60
N VAL A 180 -30.43 -12.95 -0.65
CA VAL A 180 -30.94 -12.37 -1.90
C VAL A 180 -30.16 -11.11 -2.25
N GLY A 181 -29.48 -11.13 -3.39
CA GLY A 181 -28.70 -10.00 -3.89
C GLY A 181 -27.47 -10.46 -4.66
N GLY A 182 -27.03 -9.63 -5.61
CA GLY A 182 -25.79 -9.84 -6.37
C GLY A 182 -24.73 -8.77 -6.12
N GLY A 183 -24.96 -7.86 -5.16
CA GLY A 183 -24.03 -6.78 -4.81
C GLY A 183 -22.98 -7.21 -3.78
N TYR A 184 -22.07 -6.29 -3.44
CA TYR A 184 -20.96 -6.56 -2.53
C TYR A 184 -21.42 -7.05 -1.15
N ILE A 185 -22.47 -6.45 -0.56
CA ILE A 185 -23.01 -6.89 0.75
C ILE A 185 -23.44 -8.35 0.71
N ALA A 186 -24.17 -8.75 -0.33
CA ALA A 186 -24.69 -10.10 -0.47
C ALA A 186 -23.56 -11.13 -0.55
N LEU A 187 -22.51 -10.82 -1.34
CA LEU A 187 -21.35 -11.68 -1.50
C LEU A 187 -20.49 -11.77 -0.24
N GLU A 188 -20.23 -10.65 0.43
CA GLU A 188 -19.44 -10.63 1.66
C GLU A 188 -20.11 -11.48 2.74
N PHE A 189 -21.42 -11.31 2.96
CA PHE A 189 -22.15 -12.14 3.92
C PHE A 189 -22.24 -13.60 3.50
N ALA A 190 -22.38 -13.90 2.19
CA ALA A 190 -22.33 -15.27 1.71
C ALA A 190 -21.00 -15.96 2.07
N CYS A 191 -19.87 -15.26 1.84
CA CYS A 191 -18.54 -15.78 2.19
C CYS A 191 -18.34 -15.88 3.71
N ILE A 192 -18.83 -14.91 4.48
CA ILE A 192 -18.77 -14.92 5.95
C ILE A 192 -19.49 -16.14 6.52
N PHE A 193 -20.78 -16.32 6.19
CA PHE A 193 -21.57 -17.44 6.70
C PHE A 193 -20.97 -18.78 6.24
N HIS A 194 -20.57 -18.88 4.97
CA HIS A 194 -19.91 -20.07 4.45
C HIS A 194 -18.60 -20.38 5.19
N GLY A 195 -17.77 -19.37 5.47
CA GLY A 195 -16.50 -19.53 6.20
C GLY A 195 -16.69 -20.05 7.62
N PHE A 196 -17.79 -19.67 8.30
CA PHE A 196 -18.19 -20.26 9.58
C PHE A 196 -18.74 -21.70 9.46
N GLY A 197 -19.01 -22.18 8.26
CA GLY A 197 -19.51 -23.54 7.99
C GLY A 197 -21.00 -23.63 7.68
N CYS A 198 -21.70 -22.52 7.47
CA CYS A 198 -23.10 -22.53 7.08
C CYS A 198 -23.28 -23.03 5.64
N GLU A 199 -24.40 -23.70 5.37
CA GLU A 199 -24.87 -23.96 4.01
C GLU A 199 -25.49 -22.67 3.44
N VAL A 200 -24.91 -22.12 2.37
CA VAL A 200 -25.32 -20.82 1.83
C VAL A 200 -25.92 -20.98 0.44
N SER A 201 -27.10 -20.40 0.25
CA SER A 201 -27.74 -20.22 -1.06
C SER A 201 -27.82 -18.73 -1.39
N LEU A 202 -27.20 -18.32 -2.50
CA LEU A 202 -27.24 -16.96 -3.02
C LEU A 202 -28.20 -16.87 -4.22
N ILE A 203 -29.25 -16.09 -4.05
CA ILE A 203 -30.32 -15.90 -5.02
C ILE A 203 -30.18 -14.53 -5.65
N LEU A 204 -30.18 -14.44 -6.97
CA LEU A 204 -30.17 -13.17 -7.67
C LEU A 204 -31.08 -13.17 -8.89
N ARG A 205 -31.69 -12.00 -9.14
CA ARG A 205 -32.56 -11.76 -10.29
C ARG A 205 -31.83 -11.71 -11.63
N GLY A 206 -30.52 -11.43 -11.60
CA GLY A 206 -29.70 -11.31 -12.80
C GLY A 206 -28.93 -12.59 -13.12
N LYS A 207 -28.14 -12.53 -14.19
CA LYS A 207 -27.22 -13.59 -14.63
C LYS A 207 -25.83 -13.50 -13.97
N THR A 208 -25.48 -12.33 -13.45
CA THR A 208 -24.14 -12.05 -12.93
C THR A 208 -24.19 -11.33 -11.58
N ILE A 209 -23.17 -11.60 -10.77
CA ILE A 209 -22.86 -10.83 -9.56
C ILE A 209 -22.06 -9.58 -9.93
N LEU A 210 -22.03 -8.59 -9.03
CA LEU A 210 -21.21 -7.37 -9.14
C LEU A 210 -21.29 -6.71 -10.53
N ARG A 211 -22.51 -6.37 -10.98
CA ARG A 211 -22.76 -5.92 -12.36
C ARG A 211 -21.90 -4.74 -12.82
N SER A 212 -21.47 -3.88 -11.89
CA SER A 212 -20.61 -2.72 -12.15
C SER A 212 -19.11 -3.03 -12.17
N PHE A 213 -18.70 -4.26 -11.88
CA PHE A 213 -17.30 -4.71 -11.90
C PHE A 213 -16.93 -5.33 -13.24
N ASP A 214 -15.63 -5.41 -13.50
CA ASP A 214 -15.07 -6.01 -14.70
C ASP A 214 -15.56 -7.47 -14.90
N GLU A 215 -15.86 -7.81 -16.16
CA GLU A 215 -16.52 -9.07 -16.52
C GLU A 215 -15.70 -10.30 -16.17
N ASP A 216 -14.40 -10.24 -16.41
CA ASP A 216 -13.51 -11.37 -16.13
C ASP A 216 -13.43 -11.66 -14.64
N VAL A 217 -13.32 -10.61 -13.84
CA VAL A 217 -13.22 -10.73 -12.39
C VAL A 217 -14.51 -11.29 -11.80
N ARG A 218 -15.68 -10.78 -12.21
CA ARG A 218 -16.97 -11.30 -11.70
C ARG A 218 -17.21 -12.75 -12.13
N SER A 219 -16.82 -13.13 -13.35
CA SER A 219 -16.99 -14.51 -13.83
C SER A 219 -16.08 -15.46 -13.06
N LYS A 220 -14.78 -15.14 -12.97
CA LYS A 220 -13.79 -15.97 -12.26
C LYS A 220 -14.12 -16.09 -10.77
N LEU A 221 -14.58 -15.01 -10.13
CA LEU A 221 -15.06 -15.09 -8.74
C LEU A 221 -16.30 -15.99 -8.62
N THR A 222 -17.27 -15.87 -9.53
CA THR A 222 -18.48 -16.70 -9.49
C THR A 222 -18.14 -18.19 -9.53
N ASP A 223 -17.20 -18.58 -10.40
CA ASP A 223 -16.75 -19.96 -10.52
C ASP A 223 -16.04 -20.45 -9.25
N GLU A 224 -15.18 -19.62 -8.67
CA GLU A 224 -14.47 -19.93 -7.43
C GLU A 224 -15.42 -20.06 -6.23
N LEU A 225 -16.44 -19.19 -6.13
CA LEU A 225 -17.45 -19.26 -5.07
C LEU A 225 -18.33 -20.52 -5.19
N LYS A 226 -18.74 -20.89 -6.42
CA LYS A 226 -19.49 -22.14 -6.67
C LYS A 226 -18.65 -23.35 -6.28
N LYS A 227 -17.40 -23.37 -6.68
CA LYS A 227 -16.45 -24.44 -6.37
C LYS A 227 -16.22 -24.60 -4.87
N ASN A 228 -16.21 -23.49 -4.13
CA ASN A 228 -16.11 -23.50 -2.67
C ASN A 228 -17.42 -23.89 -1.97
N GLY A 229 -18.52 -24.14 -2.71
CA GLY A 229 -19.75 -24.71 -2.16
C GLY A 229 -20.85 -23.69 -1.86
N ILE A 230 -20.75 -22.45 -2.35
CA ILE A 230 -21.87 -21.52 -2.34
C ILE A 230 -22.84 -21.90 -3.45
N ASN A 231 -24.10 -22.15 -3.10
CA ASN A 231 -25.14 -22.52 -4.05
C ASN A 231 -25.71 -21.26 -4.71
N PHE A 232 -25.67 -21.16 -6.03
CA PHE A 232 -26.23 -20.03 -6.76
C PHE A 232 -27.56 -20.36 -7.40
N ARG A 233 -28.52 -19.45 -7.32
CA ARG A 233 -29.70 -19.40 -8.20
C ARG A 233 -29.76 -18.06 -8.92
N PHE A 234 -29.42 -18.10 -10.20
CA PHE A 234 -29.51 -16.96 -11.10
C PHE A 234 -30.92 -16.80 -11.64
N GLU A 235 -31.23 -15.60 -12.13
CA GLU A 235 -32.50 -15.29 -12.78
C GLU A 235 -33.72 -15.72 -11.97
N THR A 236 -33.64 -15.63 -10.64
CA THR A 236 -34.66 -16.17 -9.72
C THR A 236 -35.19 -15.07 -8.80
N GLU A 237 -36.51 -15.02 -8.64
CA GLU A 237 -37.18 -14.14 -7.67
C GLU A 237 -37.88 -14.93 -6.56
N ILE A 238 -37.85 -14.38 -5.34
CA ILE A 238 -38.67 -14.88 -4.23
C ILE A 238 -40.10 -14.35 -4.38
N GLU A 239 -41.06 -15.25 -4.18
CA GLU A 239 -42.50 -14.99 -4.13
C GLU A 239 -42.94 -14.66 -2.70
N SER A 240 -42.59 -15.52 -1.74
CA SER A 240 -42.97 -15.40 -0.33
C SER A 240 -42.00 -16.13 0.59
N VAL A 241 -42.04 -15.79 1.88
CA VAL A 241 -41.30 -16.45 2.96
C VAL A 241 -42.27 -16.94 4.03
N GLU A 242 -42.45 -18.24 4.15
CA GLU A 242 -43.32 -18.85 5.15
C GLU A 242 -42.52 -19.22 6.40
N LYS A 243 -43.01 -18.88 7.60
CA LYS A 243 -42.42 -19.33 8.86
C LYS A 243 -42.90 -20.75 9.18
N LEU A 244 -41.97 -21.71 9.22
CA LEU A 244 -42.25 -23.10 9.61
C LEU A 244 -42.09 -23.30 11.13
N SER A 245 -41.11 -22.62 11.73
CA SER A 245 -40.88 -22.55 13.17
C SER A 245 -40.08 -21.27 13.51
N ASP A 246 -39.71 -21.05 14.78
CA ASP A 246 -38.87 -19.92 15.18
C ASP A 246 -37.46 -19.94 14.55
N GLU A 247 -36.98 -21.12 14.14
CA GLU A 247 -35.64 -21.31 13.55
C GLU A 247 -35.67 -21.81 12.11
N ALA A 248 -36.85 -21.92 11.48
CA ALA A 248 -36.99 -22.48 10.14
C ALA A 248 -38.02 -21.72 9.30
N PHE A 249 -37.60 -21.41 8.07
CA PHE A 249 -38.38 -20.67 7.07
C PHE A 249 -38.38 -21.41 5.75
N ARG A 250 -39.47 -21.29 5.00
CA ARG A 250 -39.62 -21.80 3.65
C ARG A 250 -39.68 -20.64 2.67
N VAL A 251 -38.70 -20.59 1.77
CA VAL A 251 -38.66 -19.62 0.67
C VAL A 251 -39.31 -20.23 -0.56
N LYS A 252 -40.32 -19.55 -1.11
CA LYS A 252 -40.97 -19.94 -2.37
C LYS A 252 -40.48 -19.05 -3.51
N PHE A 253 -40.15 -19.64 -4.66
CA PHE A 253 -39.66 -18.90 -5.83
C PHE A 253 -40.75 -18.70 -6.87
N LYS A 254 -40.78 -17.52 -7.51
CA LYS A 254 -41.78 -17.18 -8.54
C LYS A 254 -41.64 -18.00 -9.81
N ASN A 255 -40.39 -18.24 -10.23
CA ASN A 255 -40.08 -18.65 -11.59
C ASN A 255 -40.41 -20.12 -11.84
N ASP A 256 -40.08 -21.00 -10.89
CA ASP A 256 -40.23 -22.45 -11.03
C ASP A 256 -41.15 -23.07 -9.97
N LYS A 257 -41.72 -22.25 -9.07
CA LYS A 257 -42.57 -22.66 -7.95
C LYS A 257 -41.90 -23.68 -7.01
N THR A 258 -40.57 -23.79 -7.05
CA THR A 258 -39.83 -24.61 -6.09
C THR A 258 -39.76 -23.90 -4.74
N THR A 259 -39.39 -24.66 -3.72
CA THR A 259 -39.19 -24.15 -2.36
C THR A 259 -37.82 -24.55 -1.82
N VAL A 260 -37.29 -23.75 -0.90
CA VAL A 260 -36.12 -24.09 -0.08
C VAL A 260 -36.39 -23.78 1.38
N ASP A 261 -36.10 -24.76 2.24
CA ASP A 261 -36.15 -24.59 3.68
C ASP A 261 -34.78 -24.11 4.19
N THR A 262 -34.78 -23.09 5.05
CA THR A 262 -33.59 -22.39 5.53
C THR A 262 -33.77 -21.92 6.97
N ASN A 263 -32.69 -21.56 7.66
CA ASN A 263 -32.76 -21.01 9.02
C ASN A 263 -32.75 -19.48 9.03
N LEU A 264 -32.32 -18.85 7.94
CA LEU A 264 -32.21 -17.40 7.84
C LEU A 264 -32.44 -16.94 6.40
N VAL A 265 -33.28 -15.92 6.22
CA VAL A 265 -33.49 -15.24 4.94
C VAL A 265 -32.98 -13.81 5.06
N MET A 266 -31.98 -13.46 4.26
CA MET A 266 -31.37 -12.13 4.27
C MET A 266 -31.53 -11.43 2.92
N PHE A 267 -32.03 -10.19 2.94
CA PHE A 267 -32.08 -9.35 1.75
C PHE A 267 -30.94 -8.33 1.75
N ALA A 268 -30.18 -8.33 0.66
CA ALA A 268 -29.06 -7.43 0.39
C ALA A 268 -29.20 -6.88 -1.04
N ILE A 269 -30.38 -6.32 -1.34
CA ILE A 269 -30.81 -5.92 -2.69
C ILE A 269 -30.59 -4.43 -3.02
N GLY A 270 -30.01 -3.66 -2.10
CA GLY A 270 -29.76 -2.23 -2.26
C GLY A 270 -30.11 -1.44 -1.00
N ARG A 271 -29.76 -0.15 -1.01
CA ARG A 271 -30.06 0.81 0.06
C ARG A 271 -30.74 2.04 -0.54
N LYS A 272 -31.48 2.79 0.29
CA LYS A 272 -32.10 4.07 -0.06
C LYS A 272 -31.62 5.20 0.85
N PRO A 273 -31.55 6.45 0.38
CA PRO A 273 -31.27 7.61 1.23
C PRO A 273 -32.23 7.72 2.43
N GLN A 274 -31.69 8.06 3.60
CA GLN A 274 -32.46 8.25 4.83
C GLN A 274 -33.04 9.68 4.88
N ILE A 275 -34.03 9.97 4.04
CA ILE A 275 -34.58 11.34 3.88
C ILE A 275 -35.95 11.58 4.52
N GLU A 276 -36.57 10.53 5.07
CA GLU A 276 -37.89 10.62 5.69
C GLU A 276 -37.86 11.55 6.91
N ASN A 277 -38.86 12.43 7.03
CA ASN A 277 -39.05 13.38 8.13
C ASN A 277 -37.88 14.39 8.35
N LEU A 278 -37.04 14.62 7.33
CA LEU A 278 -35.97 15.63 7.40
C LEU A 278 -36.43 17.07 7.14
N GLY A 279 -37.64 17.29 6.63
CA GLY A 279 -38.14 18.63 6.27
C GLY A 279 -37.49 19.22 5.01
N LEU A 280 -37.02 18.37 4.09
CA LEU A 280 -36.38 18.81 2.83
C LEU A 280 -37.32 19.64 1.96
N ASP A 281 -38.59 19.24 1.89
CA ASP A 281 -39.68 19.93 1.21
C ASP A 281 -39.93 21.33 1.79
N ILE A 282 -39.93 21.44 3.13
CA ILE A 282 -40.10 22.71 3.85
C ILE A 282 -38.92 23.66 3.57
N ALA A 283 -37.69 23.14 3.59
CA ALA A 283 -36.49 23.92 3.26
C ALA A 283 -36.33 24.20 1.76
N GLY A 284 -37.07 23.49 0.90
CA GLY A 284 -37.00 23.59 -0.55
C GLY A 284 -35.78 22.89 -1.18
N VAL A 285 -35.20 21.89 -0.50
CA VAL A 285 -34.09 21.07 -1.01
C VAL A 285 -34.63 20.06 -2.02
N LYS A 286 -34.04 20.02 -3.22
CA LYS A 286 -34.47 19.14 -4.31
C LYS A 286 -33.94 17.72 -4.13
N THR A 287 -34.82 16.74 -4.35
CA THR A 287 -34.49 15.32 -4.48
C THR A 287 -34.95 14.79 -5.84
N ASP A 288 -34.37 13.69 -6.30
CA ASP A 288 -34.91 12.94 -7.45
C ASP A 288 -36.08 12.00 -7.04
N ASP A 289 -36.56 11.21 -7.98
CA ASP A 289 -37.64 10.21 -7.80
C ASP A 289 -37.26 9.04 -6.90
N LYS A 290 -35.96 8.83 -6.67
CA LYS A 290 -35.42 7.80 -5.77
C LYS A 290 -35.13 8.34 -4.37
N GLY A 291 -35.33 9.63 -4.13
CA GLY A 291 -35.06 10.30 -2.87
C GLY A 291 -33.59 10.71 -2.70
N VAL A 292 -32.81 10.75 -3.78
CA VAL A 292 -31.41 11.20 -3.76
C VAL A 292 -31.37 12.72 -3.72
N ILE A 293 -30.66 13.27 -2.72
CA ILE A 293 -30.46 14.72 -2.58
C ILE A 293 -29.55 15.21 -3.69
N GLN A 294 -30.05 16.15 -4.50
CA GLN A 294 -29.32 16.70 -5.62
C GLN A 294 -28.30 17.73 -5.15
N VAL A 295 -27.04 17.55 -5.56
CA VAL A 295 -25.91 18.41 -5.20
C VAL A 295 -25.03 18.70 -6.41
N ASP A 296 -24.29 19.80 -6.34
CA ASP A 296 -23.22 20.10 -7.28
C ASP A 296 -21.92 19.32 -6.95
N ASP A 297 -20.88 19.56 -7.75
CA ASP A 297 -19.55 18.94 -7.59
C ASP A 297 -18.88 19.24 -6.23
N TYR A 298 -19.35 20.27 -5.53
CA TYR A 298 -18.82 20.75 -4.24
C TYR A 298 -19.76 20.40 -3.07
N SER A 299 -20.72 19.50 -3.30
CA SER A 299 -21.70 19.02 -2.31
C SER A 299 -22.72 20.06 -1.87
N GLN A 300 -22.88 21.17 -2.60
CA GLN A 300 -23.89 22.19 -2.33
C GLN A 300 -25.23 21.77 -2.94
N THR A 301 -26.31 21.90 -2.17
CA THR A 301 -27.67 21.68 -2.70
C THR A 301 -28.14 22.89 -3.53
N ASN A 302 -29.38 22.87 -4.03
CA ASN A 302 -29.99 24.05 -4.64
C ASN A 302 -30.24 25.21 -3.64
N ILE A 303 -30.01 25.01 -2.35
CA ILE A 303 -30.10 26.04 -1.31
C ILE A 303 -28.68 26.45 -0.89
N PRO A 304 -28.28 27.73 -1.05
CA PRO A 304 -26.87 28.14 -0.93
C PRO A 304 -26.17 27.80 0.39
N ASN A 305 -26.91 27.68 1.49
CA ASN A 305 -26.35 27.42 2.81
C ASN A 305 -26.55 25.97 3.30
N ILE A 306 -27.14 25.10 2.47
CA ILE A 306 -27.38 23.68 2.78
C ILE A 306 -26.55 22.80 1.84
N TYR A 307 -25.83 21.86 2.44
CA TYR A 307 -24.93 20.92 1.76
C TYR A 307 -25.36 19.48 2.06
N ALA A 308 -24.97 18.52 1.22
CA ALA A 308 -25.20 17.09 1.48
C ALA A 308 -24.01 16.22 1.04
N VAL A 309 -23.61 15.25 1.87
CA VAL A 309 -22.46 14.35 1.61
C VAL A 309 -22.78 12.90 1.98
N GLY A 310 -22.07 11.96 1.37
CA GLY A 310 -22.22 10.52 1.59
C GLY A 310 -23.44 9.93 0.89
N ASP A 311 -23.92 8.79 1.41
CA ASP A 311 -24.88 7.91 0.72
C ASP A 311 -26.20 8.59 0.34
N CYS A 312 -26.60 9.68 1.00
CA CYS A 312 -27.82 10.42 0.63
C CYS A 312 -27.73 11.17 -0.71
N THR A 313 -26.53 11.25 -1.29
CA THR A 313 -26.26 11.86 -2.61
C THR A 313 -26.09 10.84 -3.74
N ASP A 314 -26.11 9.53 -3.43
CA ASP A 314 -25.97 8.41 -4.38
C ASP A 314 -24.80 8.53 -5.39
N ARG A 315 -23.74 9.26 -5.03
CA ARG A 315 -22.53 9.41 -5.88
C ARG A 315 -21.65 8.16 -5.82
N THR A 316 -21.06 7.89 -4.65
CA THR A 316 -20.32 6.64 -4.40
C THR A 316 -20.45 6.30 -2.92
N ALA A 317 -21.22 5.24 -2.62
CA ALA A 317 -21.55 4.81 -1.27
C ALA A 317 -20.38 4.09 -0.57
N LEU A 318 -19.30 4.82 -0.31
CA LEU A 318 -18.10 4.35 0.39
C LEU A 318 -17.73 5.31 1.52
N THR A 319 -17.42 4.77 2.70
CA THR A 319 -17.01 5.56 3.87
C THR A 319 -15.91 6.58 3.57
N PRO A 320 -14.82 6.22 2.88
CA PRO A 320 -13.72 7.15 2.63
C PRO A 320 -14.08 8.27 1.66
N VAL A 321 -15.03 8.02 0.74
CA VAL A 321 -15.62 9.06 -0.11
C VAL A 321 -16.36 10.08 0.76
N ALA A 322 -17.27 9.62 1.62
CA ALA A 322 -18.04 10.50 2.51
C ALA A 322 -17.12 11.30 3.46
N ILE A 323 -16.05 10.69 3.98
CA ILE A 323 -15.03 11.37 4.79
C ILE A 323 -14.35 12.47 3.98
N GLN A 324 -13.95 12.20 2.75
CA GLN A 324 -13.27 13.19 1.90
C GLN A 324 -14.19 14.35 1.51
N GLU A 325 -15.44 14.06 1.11
CA GLU A 325 -16.47 15.06 0.83
C GLU A 325 -16.70 15.97 2.04
N GLY A 326 -16.92 15.38 3.22
CA GLY A 326 -17.13 16.14 4.46
C GLY A 326 -15.90 16.98 4.87
N HIS A 327 -14.69 16.47 4.64
CA HIS A 327 -13.45 17.19 4.89
C HIS A 327 -13.30 18.40 3.97
N TYR A 328 -13.45 18.20 2.65
CA TYR A 328 -13.32 19.28 1.66
C TYR A 328 -14.35 20.39 1.92
N LEU A 329 -15.58 20.01 2.25
CA LEU A 329 -16.62 20.97 2.62
C LEU A 329 -16.21 21.80 3.85
N ALA A 330 -15.72 21.17 4.91
CA ALA A 330 -15.30 21.90 6.12
C ALA A 330 -14.14 22.87 5.86
N ASN A 331 -13.14 22.46 5.06
CA ASN A 331 -12.03 23.34 4.69
C ASN A 331 -12.50 24.51 3.80
N MET A 332 -13.39 24.25 2.85
CA MET A 332 -13.96 25.30 2.00
C MET A 332 -14.70 26.34 2.85
N LEU A 333 -15.53 25.90 3.80
CA LEU A 333 -16.37 26.80 4.60
C LEU A 333 -15.61 27.54 5.71
N PHE A 334 -14.63 26.90 6.35
CA PHE A 334 -14.04 27.43 7.60
C PHE A 334 -12.53 27.67 7.53
N LYS A 335 -11.84 27.17 6.51
CA LYS A 335 -10.42 27.42 6.26
C LYS A 335 -10.17 28.39 5.09
N ASN A 336 -11.23 28.74 4.35
CA ASN A 336 -11.16 29.50 3.09
C ASN A 336 -10.26 28.83 2.03
N ASP A 337 -10.16 27.49 2.07
CA ASP A 337 -9.50 26.75 0.99
C ASP A 337 -10.34 26.88 -0.30
N GLN A 338 -9.67 26.86 -1.46
CA GLN A 338 -10.37 26.84 -2.75
C GLN A 338 -11.29 25.59 -2.84
N PRO A 339 -12.51 25.70 -3.41
CA PRO A 339 -13.41 24.56 -3.58
C PRO A 339 -12.74 23.42 -4.35
N ARG A 340 -12.82 22.19 -3.82
CA ARG A 340 -12.20 20.99 -4.42
C ARG A 340 -13.26 19.94 -4.73
N LYS A 341 -13.15 19.35 -5.92
CA LYS A 341 -13.96 18.20 -6.34
C LYS A 341 -13.32 16.91 -5.83
N VAL A 342 -14.14 15.96 -5.41
CA VAL A 342 -13.69 14.60 -5.11
C VAL A 342 -13.47 13.86 -6.44
N ASP A 343 -12.36 13.13 -6.56
CA ASP A 343 -12.10 12.28 -7.72
C ASP A 343 -12.74 10.92 -7.49
N TYR A 344 -13.87 10.70 -8.15
CA TYR A 344 -14.61 9.43 -8.10
C TYR A 344 -14.05 8.38 -9.08
N ALA A 345 -13.23 8.77 -10.07
CA ALA A 345 -12.78 7.89 -11.14
C ALA A 345 -11.63 6.96 -10.70
N THR A 346 -10.79 7.41 -9.76
CA THR A 346 -9.63 6.65 -9.29
C THR A 346 -9.83 6.04 -7.90
N VAL A 347 -11.08 5.87 -7.45
CA VAL A 347 -11.38 5.29 -6.14
C VAL A 347 -11.09 3.79 -6.13
N GLY A 348 -10.08 3.39 -5.38
CA GLY A 348 -9.83 1.98 -5.07
C GLY A 348 -11.01 1.39 -4.31
N THR A 349 -11.58 0.30 -4.81
CA THR A 349 -12.75 -0.37 -4.23
C THR A 349 -12.45 -1.83 -4.00
N THR A 350 -12.91 -2.38 -2.87
CA THR A 350 -12.73 -3.79 -2.55
C THR A 350 -14.04 -4.46 -2.16
N VAL A 351 -14.15 -5.75 -2.49
CA VAL A 351 -15.20 -6.65 -2.01
C VAL A 351 -14.51 -7.77 -1.24
N PHE A 352 -14.84 -7.93 0.04
CA PHE A 352 -14.27 -8.97 0.90
C PHE A 352 -14.97 -10.32 0.71
N SER A 353 -15.06 -10.75 -0.56
CA SER A 353 -15.36 -12.14 -0.93
C SER A 353 -14.16 -13.04 -0.65
N GLU A 354 -14.29 -14.35 -0.87
CA GLU A 354 -13.17 -15.30 -0.77
C GLU A 354 -13.01 -16.09 -2.08
N PRO A 355 -11.98 -15.78 -2.90
CA PRO A 355 -10.96 -14.74 -2.74
C PRO A 355 -11.53 -13.31 -2.82
N ALA A 356 -10.82 -12.36 -2.22
CA ALA A 356 -11.24 -10.96 -2.23
C ALA A 356 -10.98 -10.31 -3.61
N ILE A 357 -11.73 -9.24 -3.90
CA ILE A 357 -11.54 -8.42 -5.12
C ILE A 357 -11.05 -7.04 -4.72
N GLY A 358 -10.10 -6.51 -5.49
CA GLY A 358 -9.71 -5.10 -5.52
C GLY A 358 -9.84 -4.56 -6.94
N THR A 359 -10.50 -3.41 -7.12
CA THR A 359 -10.65 -2.74 -8.43
C THR A 359 -10.39 -1.25 -8.32
N CYS A 360 -9.81 -0.65 -9.36
CA CYS A 360 -9.65 0.80 -9.49
C CYS A 360 -9.63 1.19 -10.97
N GLY A 361 -10.26 2.32 -11.33
CA GLY A 361 -10.32 2.81 -12.70
C GLY A 361 -11.41 2.15 -13.54
N VAL A 362 -11.29 2.24 -14.86
CA VAL A 362 -12.32 1.77 -15.80
C VAL A 362 -12.30 0.26 -15.93
N THR A 363 -13.48 -0.36 -16.09
CA THR A 363 -13.59 -1.75 -16.54
C THR A 363 -13.26 -1.86 -18.04
N GLU A 364 -13.05 -3.08 -18.54
CA GLU A 364 -12.90 -3.28 -19.99
C GLU A 364 -14.12 -2.77 -20.78
N GLN A 365 -15.35 -3.02 -20.30
CA GLN A 365 -16.55 -2.53 -20.95
C GLN A 365 -16.58 -0.99 -21.03
N GLN A 366 -16.18 -0.31 -19.96
CA GLN A 366 -16.06 1.14 -19.94
C GLN A 366 -14.92 1.65 -20.82
N ALA A 367 -13.83 0.88 -20.98
CA ALA A 367 -12.75 1.19 -21.90
C ALA A 367 -13.20 1.10 -23.37
N ILE A 368 -14.01 0.08 -23.72
CA ILE A 368 -14.64 -0.04 -25.03
C ILE A 368 -15.52 1.18 -25.31
N GLU A 369 -16.37 1.57 -24.36
CA GLU A 369 -17.26 2.73 -24.51
C GLU A 369 -16.49 4.05 -24.65
N LYS A 370 -15.35 4.18 -23.97
CA LYS A 370 -14.59 5.44 -23.90
C LYS A 370 -13.53 5.60 -25.01
N TYR A 371 -12.82 4.52 -25.36
CA TYR A 371 -11.68 4.54 -26.29
C TYR A 371 -11.95 3.77 -27.58
N GLY A 372 -13.09 3.05 -27.67
CA GLY A 372 -13.38 2.14 -28.76
C GLY A 372 -12.75 0.75 -28.56
N PRO A 373 -13.19 -0.27 -29.31
CA PRO A 373 -12.71 -1.65 -29.17
C PRO A 373 -11.21 -1.81 -29.46
N ASP A 374 -10.64 -0.92 -30.28
CA ASP A 374 -9.23 -0.94 -30.65
C ASP A 374 -8.38 0.09 -29.88
N GLY A 375 -8.96 0.88 -28.96
CA GLY A 375 -8.28 1.99 -28.29
C GLY A 375 -7.54 1.64 -26.99
N TYR A 376 -7.54 0.37 -26.60
CA TYR A 376 -6.91 -0.11 -25.37
C TYR A 376 -6.28 -1.50 -25.55
N ASP A 377 -5.33 -1.84 -24.69
CA ASP A 377 -4.73 -3.15 -24.53
C ASP A 377 -5.12 -3.73 -23.16
N VAL A 378 -5.28 -5.05 -23.10
CA VAL A 378 -5.53 -5.80 -21.87
C VAL A 378 -4.33 -6.67 -21.54
N TYR A 379 -3.84 -6.58 -20.31
CA TYR A 379 -2.82 -7.46 -19.78
C TYR A 379 -3.39 -8.22 -18.60
N GLU A 380 -3.30 -9.54 -18.62
CA GLU A 380 -3.81 -10.37 -17.54
C GLU A 380 -2.82 -11.45 -17.11
N SER A 381 -2.92 -11.87 -15.86
CA SER A 381 -2.15 -12.96 -15.29
C SER A 381 -2.99 -13.78 -14.33
N THR A 382 -2.89 -15.10 -14.44
CA THR A 382 -3.52 -16.05 -13.50
C THR A 382 -2.43 -16.93 -12.90
N PHE A 383 -2.39 -17.02 -11.58
CA PHE A 383 -1.39 -17.83 -10.88
C PHE A 383 -1.94 -18.44 -9.59
N LYS A 384 -1.20 -19.37 -8.98
CA LYS A 384 -1.52 -19.92 -7.65
C LYS A 384 -0.66 -19.23 -6.60
N PRO A 385 -1.26 -18.57 -5.59
CA PRO A 385 -0.50 -18.01 -4.48
C PRO A 385 0.38 -19.05 -3.79
N MET A 386 1.56 -18.64 -3.34
CA MET A 386 2.47 -19.56 -2.64
C MET A 386 1.84 -20.14 -1.37
N PHE A 387 1.02 -19.35 -0.67
CA PHE A 387 0.30 -19.78 0.55
C PHE A 387 -0.58 -21.03 0.33
N VAL A 388 -1.09 -21.25 -0.88
CA VAL A 388 -2.00 -22.37 -1.15
C VAL A 388 -1.30 -23.62 -1.68
N GLN A 389 0.02 -23.56 -1.91
CA GLN A 389 0.77 -24.66 -2.53
C GLN A 389 0.91 -25.88 -1.61
N LEU A 390 1.34 -25.69 -0.35
CA LEU A 390 1.47 -26.80 0.60
C LEU A 390 0.11 -27.38 1.02
N PRO A 391 -0.93 -26.55 1.28
CA PRO A 391 -2.30 -27.04 1.46
C PRO A 391 -2.90 -27.73 0.23
N LYS A 392 -2.27 -27.59 -0.95
CA LYS A 392 -2.76 -28.08 -2.24
C LYS A 392 -4.18 -27.58 -2.55
N ARG A 393 -4.52 -26.37 -2.10
CA ARG A 393 -5.81 -25.76 -2.43
C ARG A 393 -5.81 -25.38 -3.89
N ASP A 394 -6.90 -25.69 -4.59
CA ASP A 394 -7.07 -25.28 -5.97
C ASP A 394 -7.66 -23.88 -6.06
N ARG A 395 -6.98 -22.91 -5.44
CA ARG A 395 -7.34 -21.48 -5.45
C ARG A 395 -6.41 -20.74 -6.39
N LYS A 396 -6.96 -19.86 -7.21
CA LYS A 396 -6.22 -19.03 -8.15
C LYS A 396 -6.37 -17.55 -7.82
N SER A 397 -5.32 -16.81 -8.15
CA SER A 397 -5.32 -15.36 -8.17
C SER A 397 -5.31 -14.89 -9.60
N TYR A 398 -5.95 -13.74 -9.81
CA TYR A 398 -6.11 -13.14 -11.12
C TYR A 398 -5.83 -11.64 -11.04
N VAL A 399 -5.08 -11.12 -12.00
CA VAL A 399 -4.80 -9.70 -12.15
C VAL A 399 -5.09 -9.31 -13.59
N LYS A 400 -5.75 -8.17 -13.78
CA LYS A 400 -6.05 -7.57 -15.08
C LYS A 400 -5.70 -6.09 -15.06
N LEU A 401 -4.99 -5.63 -16.09
CA LEU A 401 -4.67 -4.24 -16.36
C LEU A 401 -5.36 -3.83 -17.67
N ILE A 402 -5.98 -2.66 -17.67
CA ILE A 402 -6.50 -2.00 -18.86
C ILE A 402 -5.58 -0.82 -19.17
N VAL A 403 -4.99 -0.81 -20.36
CA VAL A 403 -3.99 0.17 -20.78
C VAL A 403 -4.51 0.91 -22.01
N GLU A 404 -4.61 2.22 -21.96
CA GLU A 404 -5.01 3.01 -23.14
C GLU A 404 -3.84 3.07 -24.14
N LYS A 405 -4.11 2.80 -25.43
CA LYS A 405 -3.04 2.50 -26.41
C LYS A 405 -2.13 3.68 -26.70
N ASP A 406 -2.69 4.89 -26.87
CA ASP A 406 -1.92 6.03 -27.36
C ASP A 406 -0.97 6.58 -26.29
N SER A 407 -1.45 6.69 -25.04
CA SER A 407 -0.66 7.19 -23.92
C SER A 407 0.06 6.11 -23.14
N GLN A 408 -0.24 4.83 -23.38
CA GLN A 408 0.24 3.69 -22.61
C GLN A 408 -0.08 3.77 -21.11
N ARG A 409 -1.03 4.63 -20.72
CA ARG A 409 -1.45 4.79 -19.33
C ARG A 409 -2.28 3.61 -18.88
N VAL A 410 -2.01 3.12 -17.68
CA VAL A 410 -2.89 2.16 -17.00
C VAL A 410 -4.13 2.91 -16.53
N VAL A 411 -5.28 2.60 -17.12
CA VAL A 411 -6.57 3.27 -16.87
C VAL A 411 -7.52 2.41 -16.04
N GLY A 412 -7.24 1.12 -15.88
CA GLY A 412 -7.99 0.19 -15.04
C GLY A 412 -7.09 -0.90 -14.46
N ILE A 413 -7.29 -1.27 -13.20
CA ILE A 413 -6.64 -2.40 -12.54
C ILE A 413 -7.68 -3.19 -11.75
N HIS A 414 -7.71 -4.49 -11.97
CA HIS A 414 -8.64 -5.40 -11.31
C HIS A 414 -7.88 -6.64 -10.80
N ILE A 415 -8.02 -6.95 -9.51
CA ILE A 415 -7.28 -7.99 -8.81
C ILE A 415 -8.29 -8.87 -8.07
N MET A 416 -8.17 -10.18 -8.23
CA MET A 416 -8.83 -11.20 -7.40
C MET A 416 -7.74 -11.98 -6.68
N ASP A 417 -7.55 -11.70 -5.39
CA ASP A 417 -6.53 -12.30 -4.52
C ASP A 417 -6.90 -12.01 -3.05
N HIS A 418 -6.42 -12.85 -2.12
CA HIS A 418 -6.59 -12.61 -0.69
C HIS A 418 -6.01 -11.25 -0.23
N ALA A 419 -4.90 -10.81 -0.82
CA ALA A 419 -4.23 -9.55 -0.55
C ALA A 419 -4.76 -8.36 -1.39
N ALA A 420 -5.70 -8.60 -2.31
CA ALA A 420 -6.25 -7.56 -3.18
C ALA A 420 -6.74 -6.28 -2.44
N PRO A 421 -7.40 -6.38 -1.26
CA PRO A 421 -7.84 -5.20 -0.51
C PRO A 421 -6.70 -4.25 -0.10
N GLU A 422 -5.51 -4.79 0.19
CA GLU A 422 -4.35 -4.00 0.62
C GLU A 422 -3.55 -3.48 -0.58
N ILE A 423 -3.44 -4.27 -1.65
CA ILE A 423 -2.69 -3.91 -2.87
C ILE A 423 -3.36 -2.76 -3.64
N ILE A 424 -4.69 -2.82 -3.79
CA ILE A 424 -5.42 -1.93 -4.71
C ILE A 424 -5.40 -0.46 -4.27
N GLN A 425 -5.14 -0.17 -2.99
CA GLN A 425 -4.97 1.20 -2.49
C GLN A 425 -3.85 1.93 -3.23
N MET A 426 -2.72 1.24 -3.42
CA MET A 426 -1.54 1.83 -4.04
C MET A 426 -1.63 1.79 -5.57
N CYS A 427 -2.38 0.83 -6.14
CA CYS A 427 -2.79 0.89 -7.54
C CYS A 427 -3.59 2.17 -7.84
N SER A 428 -4.51 2.56 -6.95
CA SER A 428 -5.29 3.81 -7.09
C SER A 428 -4.38 5.04 -7.14
N VAL A 429 -3.38 5.13 -6.26
CA VAL A 429 -2.39 6.24 -6.30
C VAL A 429 -1.59 6.23 -7.61
N ALA A 430 -1.15 5.06 -8.06
CA ALA A 430 -0.38 4.92 -9.30
C ALA A 430 -1.20 5.33 -10.55
N ILE A 431 -2.45 4.87 -10.68
CA ILE A 431 -3.35 5.26 -11.78
C ILE A 431 -3.59 6.77 -11.77
N ARG A 432 -3.83 7.35 -10.58
CA ARG A 432 -4.03 8.78 -10.41
C ARG A 432 -2.79 9.59 -10.79
N ALA A 433 -1.61 9.10 -10.46
CA ALA A 433 -0.33 9.68 -10.88
C ALA A 433 -0.04 9.51 -12.38
N GLY A 434 -0.86 8.76 -13.13
CA GLY A 434 -0.69 8.54 -14.56
C GLY A 434 0.36 7.49 -14.90
N ALA A 435 0.54 6.48 -14.04
CA ALA A 435 1.44 5.37 -14.30
C ALA A 435 1.18 4.71 -15.67
N THR A 436 2.25 4.48 -16.43
CA THR A 436 2.22 3.78 -17.72
C THR A 436 2.49 2.28 -17.54
N LYS A 437 2.14 1.46 -18.53
CA LYS A 437 2.46 0.03 -18.54
C LYS A 437 3.96 -0.24 -18.39
N GLU A 438 4.79 0.56 -19.07
CA GLU A 438 6.25 0.52 -18.98
C GLU A 438 6.75 0.74 -17.54
N LEU A 439 6.09 1.61 -16.76
CA LEU A 439 6.45 1.85 -15.36
C LEU A 439 6.23 0.61 -14.48
N PHE A 440 5.15 -0.13 -14.74
CA PHE A 440 4.87 -1.40 -14.07
C PHE A 440 5.94 -2.45 -14.43
N ASP A 441 6.36 -2.52 -15.70
CA ASP A 441 7.35 -3.49 -16.18
C ASP A 441 8.75 -3.26 -15.60
N HIS A 442 9.13 -2.01 -15.37
CA HIS A 442 10.43 -1.66 -14.78
C HIS A 442 10.51 -1.90 -13.26
N SER A 443 9.43 -2.33 -12.59
CA SER A 443 9.38 -2.53 -11.13
C SER A 443 9.80 -3.96 -10.76
N ILE A 444 10.89 -4.11 -10.00
CA ILE A 444 11.51 -5.41 -9.66
C ILE A 444 10.83 -6.04 -8.42
N GLY A 445 10.49 -7.34 -8.48
CA GLY A 445 9.92 -8.12 -7.35
C GLY A 445 10.98 -8.84 -6.48
N GLY A 446 10.64 -9.24 -5.25
CA GLY A 446 11.55 -9.91 -4.30
C GLY A 446 11.18 -11.35 -3.90
N PHE A 447 12.18 -12.25 -3.76
CA PHE A 447 12.06 -13.64 -3.26
C PHE A 447 13.36 -14.08 -2.49
N GLY A 448 13.29 -15.01 -1.51
CA GLY A 448 14.43 -15.42 -0.65
C GLY A 448 15.04 -16.82 -0.92
N CYS A 449 16.34 -17.03 -0.61
CA CYS A 449 17.12 -18.28 -0.76
C CYS A 449 18.28 -18.39 0.29
N GLU A 450 18.83 -19.60 0.54
CA GLU A 450 20.02 -19.84 1.39
C GLU A 450 21.32 -19.82 0.56
N VAL A 451 22.38 -19.14 1.03
CA VAL A 451 23.58 -18.83 0.23
C VAL A 451 24.89 -19.10 0.99
N SER A 452 25.86 -19.73 0.32
CA SER A 452 27.23 -19.94 0.82
C SER A 452 28.28 -19.34 -0.12
N LEU A 453 29.23 -18.56 0.41
CA LEU A 453 30.32 -17.92 -0.35
C LEU A 453 31.67 -18.61 -0.09
N ILE A 454 32.35 -19.02 -1.17
CA ILE A 454 33.66 -19.71 -1.13
C ILE A 454 34.73 -18.77 -1.69
N LEU A 455 35.78 -18.50 -0.92
CA LEU A 455 36.83 -17.54 -1.27
C LEU A 455 38.22 -18.14 -1.09
N ARG A 456 39.12 -17.88 -2.04
CA ARG A 456 40.55 -18.23 -1.93
C ARG A 456 41.33 -17.33 -0.97
N GLY A 457 40.84 -16.12 -0.73
CA GLY A 457 41.48 -15.15 0.16
C GLY A 457 40.96 -15.23 1.59
N LYS A 458 41.57 -14.41 2.46
CA LYS A 458 41.19 -14.24 3.87
C LYS A 458 40.02 -13.28 4.10
N THR A 459 39.70 -12.44 3.10
CA THR A 459 38.71 -11.36 3.21
C THR A 459 37.88 -11.21 1.95
N ILE A 460 36.69 -10.62 2.10
CA ILE A 460 35.88 -10.12 0.97
C ILE A 460 36.29 -8.69 0.60
N LEU A 461 36.00 -8.28 -0.64
CA LEU A 461 36.06 -6.87 -1.09
C LEU A 461 37.39 -6.18 -0.77
N ARG A 462 38.51 -6.74 -1.25
CA ARG A 462 39.88 -6.30 -0.90
C ARG A 462 40.17 -4.82 -1.20
N SER A 463 39.45 -4.22 -2.14
CA SER A 463 39.60 -2.81 -2.52
C SER A 463 38.86 -1.83 -1.59
N PHE A 464 38.06 -2.31 -0.64
CA PHE A 464 37.31 -1.51 0.32
C PHE A 464 38.05 -1.35 1.64
N ASP A 465 37.70 -0.32 2.42
CA ASP A 465 38.26 -0.08 3.75
C ASP A 465 38.08 -1.28 4.70
N GLU A 466 39.07 -1.52 5.56
CA GLU A 466 39.17 -2.72 6.40
C GLU A 466 38.03 -2.87 7.40
N ASP A 467 37.68 -1.78 8.06
CA ASP A 467 36.66 -1.80 9.10
C ASP A 467 35.29 -2.09 8.49
N VAL A 468 35.04 -1.56 7.30
CA VAL A 468 33.78 -1.73 6.57
C VAL A 468 33.62 -3.17 6.08
N ARG A 469 34.64 -3.74 5.44
CA ARG A 469 34.57 -5.13 4.94
C ARG A 469 34.49 -6.15 6.07
N SER A 470 35.15 -5.89 7.21
CA SER A 470 35.07 -6.76 8.40
C SER A 470 33.65 -6.76 8.98
N LYS A 471 33.09 -5.57 9.24
CA LYS A 471 31.73 -5.45 9.80
C LYS A 471 30.66 -6.01 8.86
N LEU A 472 30.82 -5.82 7.55
CA LEU A 472 29.93 -6.43 6.56
C LEU A 472 29.98 -7.96 6.61
N THR A 473 31.17 -8.54 6.71
CA THR A 473 31.33 -10.00 6.81
C THR A 473 30.60 -10.57 8.02
N ASP A 474 30.71 -9.92 9.17
CA ASP A 474 30.03 -10.35 10.40
C ASP A 474 28.50 -10.25 10.28
N GLU A 475 28.01 -9.19 9.64
CA GLU A 475 26.57 -8.99 9.47
C GLU A 475 25.97 -9.96 8.45
N LEU A 476 26.67 -10.26 7.35
CA LEU A 476 26.25 -11.27 6.37
C LEU A 476 26.18 -12.67 7.02
N LYS A 477 27.12 -13.01 7.91
CA LYS A 477 27.07 -14.25 8.71
C LYS A 477 25.84 -14.33 9.61
N LYS A 478 25.50 -13.23 10.31
CA LYS A 478 24.28 -13.17 11.15
C LYS A 478 23.00 -13.32 10.33
N ASN A 479 23.03 -12.90 9.07
CA ASN A 479 21.91 -13.02 8.12
C ASN A 479 21.87 -14.38 7.40
N GLY A 480 22.62 -15.38 7.88
CA GLY A 480 22.54 -16.75 7.39
C GLY A 480 23.38 -17.03 6.14
N ILE A 481 24.29 -16.12 5.75
CA ILE A 481 25.26 -16.39 4.68
C ILE A 481 26.48 -17.09 5.27
N ASN A 482 26.77 -18.29 4.77
CA ASN A 482 27.94 -19.05 5.19
C ASN A 482 29.18 -18.62 4.40
N PHE A 483 30.35 -18.52 5.05
CA PHE A 483 31.62 -18.19 4.40
C PHE A 483 32.64 -19.31 4.57
N ARG A 484 33.35 -19.66 3.49
CA ARG A 484 34.57 -20.48 3.53
C ARG A 484 35.73 -19.69 2.92
N PHE A 485 36.58 -19.14 3.78
CA PHE A 485 37.80 -18.44 3.38
C PHE A 485 38.94 -19.41 3.14
N GLU A 486 39.98 -18.96 2.44
CA GLU A 486 41.19 -19.74 2.14
C GLU A 486 40.88 -21.15 1.63
N THR A 487 39.83 -21.28 0.82
CA THR A 487 39.30 -22.56 0.37
C THR A 487 39.30 -22.61 -1.17
N GLU A 488 39.86 -23.68 -1.73
CA GLU A 488 39.76 -23.97 -3.16
C GLU A 488 38.79 -25.12 -3.43
N ILE A 489 38.04 -25.00 -4.52
CA ILE A 489 37.21 -26.09 -5.05
C ILE A 489 38.13 -27.05 -5.83
N GLU A 490 38.04 -28.34 -5.51
CA GLU A 490 38.69 -29.44 -6.22
C GLU A 490 37.87 -29.86 -7.44
N SER A 491 36.57 -30.10 -7.25
CA SER A 491 35.65 -30.52 -8.30
C SER A 491 34.21 -30.14 -7.98
N VAL A 492 33.39 -30.01 -9.02
CA VAL A 492 31.93 -29.89 -8.92
C VAL A 492 31.33 -31.04 -9.72
N GLU A 493 30.62 -31.93 -9.03
CA GLU A 493 29.98 -33.10 -9.61
C GLU A 493 28.47 -32.85 -9.68
N LYS A 494 27.83 -33.08 -10.82
CA LYS A 494 26.37 -33.00 -10.93
C LYS A 494 25.76 -34.30 -10.40
N LEU A 495 24.97 -34.23 -9.34
CA LEU A 495 24.30 -35.38 -8.74
C LEU A 495 22.93 -35.65 -9.39
N SER A 496 22.18 -34.59 -9.72
CA SER A 496 20.91 -34.64 -10.45
C SER A 496 20.70 -33.34 -11.25
N ASP A 497 19.56 -33.20 -11.96
CA ASP A 497 19.20 -31.95 -12.66
C ASP A 497 19.02 -30.75 -11.72
N GLU A 498 18.80 -30.99 -10.44
CA GLU A 498 18.57 -29.95 -9.43
C GLU A 498 19.61 -29.98 -8.30
N SER A 499 20.70 -30.75 -8.43
CA SER A 499 21.70 -30.87 -7.36
C SER A 499 23.13 -31.12 -7.84
N PHE A 500 24.08 -30.49 -7.14
CA PHE A 500 25.52 -30.54 -7.37
C PHE A 500 26.24 -30.83 -6.07
N ARG A 501 27.34 -31.59 -6.14
CA ARG A 501 28.29 -31.81 -5.06
C ARG A 501 29.57 -31.04 -5.33
N VAL A 502 29.91 -30.11 -4.44
CA VAL A 502 31.17 -29.36 -4.49
C VAL A 502 32.16 -30.01 -3.54
N LYS A 503 33.33 -30.41 -4.04
CA LYS A 503 34.43 -30.97 -3.26
C LYS A 503 35.52 -29.91 -3.09
N PHE A 504 36.07 -29.77 -1.89
CA PHE A 504 37.09 -28.77 -1.58
C PHE A 504 38.48 -29.40 -1.41
N LYS A 505 39.53 -28.74 -1.93
CA LYS A 505 40.91 -29.23 -1.90
C LYS A 505 41.50 -29.28 -0.49
N ASN A 506 41.15 -28.29 0.34
CA ASN A 506 41.92 -27.98 1.54
C ASN A 506 41.51 -28.82 2.75
N ASP A 507 40.23 -29.21 2.84
CA ASP A 507 39.68 -30.00 3.96
C ASP A 507 39.06 -31.34 3.52
N LYS A 508 39.06 -31.64 2.21
CA LYS A 508 38.43 -32.83 1.59
C LYS A 508 36.94 -32.99 1.93
N THR A 509 36.26 -31.92 2.36
CA THR A 509 34.82 -31.96 2.60
C THR A 509 34.03 -31.80 1.30
N THR A 510 32.76 -32.20 1.35
CA THR A 510 31.81 -32.05 0.24
C THR A 510 30.55 -31.30 0.70
N VAL A 511 29.97 -30.49 -0.17
CA VAL A 511 28.68 -29.82 0.06
C VAL A 511 27.76 -30.08 -1.12
N ASP A 512 26.55 -30.54 -0.83
CA ASP A 512 25.49 -30.69 -1.83
C ASP A 512 24.66 -29.40 -1.89
N THR A 513 24.41 -28.89 -3.09
CA THR A 513 23.69 -27.63 -3.33
C THR A 513 22.87 -27.70 -4.59
N ASN A 514 21.82 -26.89 -4.69
CA ASN A 514 20.98 -26.82 -5.88
C ASN A 514 21.55 -25.92 -6.98
N LEU A 515 22.52 -25.06 -6.64
CA LEU A 515 23.14 -24.13 -7.59
C LEU A 515 24.59 -23.85 -7.22
N VAL A 516 25.49 -23.93 -8.19
CA VAL A 516 26.89 -23.50 -8.06
C VAL A 516 27.13 -22.33 -9.02
N MET A 517 27.55 -21.19 -8.48
CA MET A 517 27.87 -20.00 -9.27
C MET A 517 29.36 -19.65 -9.13
N PHE A 518 30.08 -19.56 -10.25
CA PHE A 518 31.47 -19.11 -10.27
C PHE A 518 31.54 -17.61 -10.53
N ALA A 519 31.91 -16.84 -9.50
CA ALA A 519 32.06 -15.38 -9.54
C ALA A 519 33.52 -14.97 -9.31
N ILE A 520 34.43 -15.39 -10.21
CA ILE A 520 35.90 -15.29 -10.03
C ILE A 520 36.56 -14.10 -10.77
N GLY A 521 35.77 -13.13 -11.22
CA GLY A 521 36.23 -11.96 -11.99
C GLY A 521 36.02 -12.10 -13.49
N ARG A 522 36.41 -11.07 -14.24
CA ARG A 522 36.28 -10.98 -15.71
C ARG A 522 37.66 -10.86 -16.34
N LYS A 523 37.80 -11.36 -17.57
CA LYS A 523 38.97 -11.12 -18.42
C LYS A 523 38.60 -10.14 -19.53
N PRO A 524 39.52 -9.26 -19.97
CA PRO A 524 39.33 -8.48 -21.19
C PRO A 524 38.99 -9.38 -22.39
N GLN A 525 37.96 -9.01 -23.15
CA GLN A 525 37.59 -9.71 -24.39
C GLN A 525 38.45 -9.20 -25.55
N ILE A 526 39.71 -9.66 -25.60
CA ILE A 526 40.69 -9.21 -26.61
C ILE A 526 40.97 -10.26 -27.70
N GLU A 527 40.36 -11.43 -27.60
CA GLU A 527 40.55 -12.52 -28.56
C GLU A 527 40.08 -12.11 -29.96
N ASN A 528 40.87 -12.45 -30.98
CA ASN A 528 40.59 -12.16 -32.40
C ASN A 528 40.51 -10.67 -32.78
N LEU A 529 40.99 -9.75 -31.95
CA LEU A 529 41.07 -8.32 -32.28
C LEU A 529 42.29 -7.94 -33.15
N GLY A 530 43.24 -8.86 -33.37
CA GLY A 530 44.46 -8.60 -34.15
C GLY A 530 45.42 -7.61 -33.48
N LEU A 531 45.38 -7.48 -32.15
CA LEU A 531 46.23 -6.55 -31.39
C LEU A 531 47.73 -6.82 -31.59
N ASP A 532 48.10 -8.09 -31.73
CA ASP A 532 49.46 -8.57 -32.02
C ASP A 532 49.92 -8.18 -33.43
N ILE A 533 49.02 -8.21 -34.42
CA ILE A 533 49.30 -7.78 -35.80
C ILE A 533 49.61 -6.28 -35.84
N VAL A 534 48.88 -5.49 -35.06
CA VAL A 534 49.02 -4.02 -35.01
C VAL A 534 50.11 -3.57 -34.02
N GLY A 535 50.55 -4.44 -33.11
CA GLY A 535 51.58 -4.17 -32.11
C GLY A 535 51.09 -3.43 -30.86
N VAL A 536 49.79 -3.53 -30.53
CA VAL A 536 49.23 -2.99 -29.28
C VAL A 536 49.70 -3.85 -28.10
N LYS A 537 50.26 -3.21 -27.06
CA LYS A 537 50.80 -3.89 -25.89
C LYS A 537 49.69 -4.28 -24.91
N THR A 538 49.73 -5.54 -24.50
CA THR A 538 48.92 -6.07 -23.38
C THR A 538 49.80 -6.63 -22.27
N ASP A 539 49.27 -6.75 -21.06
CA ASP A 539 49.93 -7.49 -19.98
C ASP A 539 49.67 -9.01 -20.06
N ASP A 540 50.16 -9.75 -19.06
CA ASP A 540 49.99 -11.20 -18.91
C ASP A 540 48.54 -11.64 -18.61
N LYS A 541 47.66 -10.70 -18.27
CA LYS A 541 46.22 -10.91 -18.05
C LYS A 541 45.36 -10.50 -19.24
N GLY A 542 45.96 -9.98 -20.31
CA GLY A 542 45.26 -9.51 -21.50
C GLY A 542 44.72 -8.09 -21.38
N VAL A 543 45.21 -7.31 -20.42
CA VAL A 543 44.85 -5.89 -20.24
C VAL A 543 45.58 -5.04 -21.26
N ILE A 544 44.84 -4.20 -21.99
CA ILE A 544 45.40 -3.24 -22.95
C ILE A 544 46.05 -2.08 -22.19
N GLN A 545 47.33 -1.85 -22.46
CA GLN A 545 48.09 -0.77 -21.84
C GLN A 545 47.78 0.56 -22.51
N VAL A 546 47.39 1.56 -21.72
CA VAL A 546 46.98 2.89 -22.17
C VAL A 546 47.53 4.00 -21.28
N ASP A 547 47.79 5.17 -21.86
CA ASP A 547 48.13 6.40 -21.14
C ASP A 547 46.92 7.05 -20.44
N ASP A 548 47.13 8.12 -19.66
CA ASP A 548 46.07 8.83 -18.91
C ASP A 548 44.87 9.32 -19.77
N TYR A 549 45.01 9.36 -21.10
CA TYR A 549 44.01 9.82 -22.06
C TYR A 549 43.45 8.68 -22.91
N SER A 550 43.65 7.44 -22.46
CA SER A 550 43.14 6.21 -23.08
C SER A 550 43.79 5.84 -24.41
N GLN A 551 44.95 6.43 -24.74
CA GLN A 551 45.70 6.10 -25.94
C GLN A 551 46.63 4.91 -25.67
N THR A 552 46.64 3.96 -26.61
CA THR A 552 47.58 2.83 -26.57
C THR A 552 48.99 3.27 -26.98
N ASN A 553 49.95 2.35 -26.95
CA ASN A 553 51.29 2.59 -27.50
C ASN A 553 51.31 2.85 -29.03
N ILE A 554 50.20 2.60 -29.73
CA ILE A 554 50.06 2.85 -31.16
C ILE A 554 49.26 4.15 -31.36
N PRO A 555 49.79 5.14 -32.10
CA PRO A 555 49.07 6.37 -32.39
C PRO A 555 47.71 6.11 -33.03
N ASN A 556 46.70 6.88 -32.60
CA ASN A 556 45.31 6.81 -33.08
C ASN A 556 44.55 5.51 -32.73
N ILE A 557 45.10 4.65 -31.87
CA ILE A 557 44.40 3.50 -31.31
C ILE A 557 44.19 3.73 -29.81
N TYR A 558 42.94 3.61 -29.38
CA TYR A 558 42.50 3.92 -28.02
C TYR A 558 41.74 2.75 -27.42
N ALA A 559 41.80 2.62 -26.09
CA ALA A 559 41.05 1.62 -25.34
C ALA A 559 40.47 2.24 -24.06
N VAL A 560 39.22 1.91 -23.75
CA VAL A 560 38.47 2.42 -22.59
C VAL A 560 37.67 1.28 -21.94
N GLY A 561 37.27 1.46 -20.69
CA GLY A 561 36.51 0.50 -19.90
C GLY A 561 37.33 -0.70 -19.43
N ASP A 562 36.62 -1.81 -19.19
CA ASP A 562 37.13 -3.02 -18.53
C ASP A 562 38.34 -3.68 -19.23
N CYS A 563 38.65 -3.31 -20.48
CA CYS A 563 39.84 -3.79 -21.19
C CYS A 563 41.16 -3.15 -20.73
N THR A 564 41.12 -2.12 -19.87
CA THR A 564 42.29 -1.32 -19.46
C THR A 564 42.70 -1.48 -17.99
N ASP A 565 42.11 -2.44 -17.26
CA ASP A 565 42.32 -2.73 -15.81
C ASP A 565 42.18 -1.51 -14.88
N ARG A 566 41.48 -0.48 -15.38
CA ARG A 566 41.02 0.67 -14.60
C ARG A 566 39.75 0.30 -13.84
N THR A 567 39.14 1.28 -13.17
CA THR A 567 37.91 1.09 -12.40
C THR A 567 36.78 0.54 -13.30
N ALA A 568 36.49 -0.76 -13.15
CA ALA A 568 35.52 -1.51 -13.94
C ALA A 568 34.06 -1.21 -13.51
N LEU A 569 33.62 0.03 -13.73
CA LEU A 569 32.27 0.50 -13.46
C LEU A 569 31.67 1.14 -14.72
N THR A 570 30.43 0.81 -15.04
CA THR A 570 29.73 1.34 -16.22
C THR A 570 29.77 2.87 -16.32
N PRO A 571 29.54 3.66 -15.25
CA PRO A 571 29.62 5.12 -15.31
C PRO A 571 31.04 5.63 -15.62
N VAL A 572 32.07 4.90 -15.19
CA VAL A 572 33.47 5.24 -15.47
C VAL A 572 33.76 4.99 -16.95
N ALA A 573 33.38 3.83 -17.49
CA ALA A 573 33.55 3.51 -18.91
C ALA A 573 32.80 4.50 -19.82
N ILE A 574 31.58 4.92 -19.43
CA ILE A 574 30.83 5.97 -20.14
C ILE A 574 31.60 7.29 -20.13
N GLN A 575 32.15 7.69 -18.98
CA GLN A 575 32.88 8.95 -18.85
C GLN A 575 34.19 8.94 -19.64
N GLU A 576 34.93 7.83 -19.62
CA GLU A 576 36.12 7.63 -20.45
C GLU A 576 35.79 7.74 -21.93
N GLY A 577 34.72 7.07 -22.39
CA GLY A 577 34.25 7.15 -23.77
C GLY A 577 33.83 8.57 -24.15
N HIS A 578 33.13 9.30 -23.27
CA HIS A 578 32.75 10.69 -23.49
C HIS A 578 33.95 11.63 -23.61
N TYR A 579 34.93 11.53 -22.71
CA TYR A 579 36.14 12.37 -22.76
C TYR A 579 36.97 12.08 -24.00
N LEU A 580 37.13 10.81 -24.36
CA LEU A 580 37.81 10.41 -25.58
C LEU A 580 37.10 10.95 -26.83
N ALA A 581 35.78 10.77 -26.94
CA ALA A 581 35.02 11.25 -28.08
C ALA A 581 35.06 12.79 -28.22
N ASN A 582 34.94 13.52 -27.13
CA ASN A 582 35.03 14.99 -27.14
C ASN A 582 36.43 15.48 -27.52
N MET A 583 37.49 14.83 -27.01
CA MET A 583 38.87 15.13 -27.38
C MET A 583 39.11 14.94 -28.87
N LEU A 584 38.66 13.80 -29.43
CA LEU A 584 38.89 13.45 -30.83
C LEU A 584 38.06 14.27 -31.82
N PHE A 585 36.81 14.58 -31.48
CA PHE A 585 35.84 15.08 -32.47
C PHE A 585 35.29 16.47 -32.17
N LYS A 586 35.49 17.02 -30.96
CA LYS A 586 35.00 18.36 -30.59
C LYS A 586 36.10 19.36 -30.30
N ASN A 587 37.38 19.01 -30.53
CA ASN A 587 38.54 19.82 -30.15
C ASN A 587 38.51 20.27 -28.67
N GLU A 588 37.88 19.48 -27.79
CA GLU A 588 37.94 19.74 -26.35
C GLU A 588 39.34 19.40 -25.83
N GLN A 589 39.83 20.19 -24.86
CA GLN A 589 41.10 19.91 -24.21
C GLN A 589 41.08 18.51 -23.55
N PRO A 590 42.14 17.70 -23.65
CA PRO A 590 42.21 16.38 -23.03
C PRO A 590 41.93 16.43 -21.53
N ARG A 591 40.99 15.60 -21.05
CA ARG A 591 40.62 15.51 -19.63
C ARG A 591 40.93 14.14 -19.08
N LYS A 592 41.53 14.11 -17.89
CA LYS A 592 41.73 12.87 -17.13
C LYS A 592 40.43 12.50 -16.40
N VAL A 593 40.10 11.23 -16.39
CA VAL A 593 39.02 10.71 -15.54
C VAL A 593 39.53 10.64 -14.11
N ASP A 594 38.76 11.19 -13.17
CA ASP A 594 39.07 11.09 -11.73
C ASP A 594 38.55 9.76 -11.18
N TYR A 595 39.46 8.79 -11.10
CA TYR A 595 39.21 7.46 -10.55
C TYR A 595 39.21 7.44 -9.01
N ALA A 596 39.78 8.45 -8.35
CA ALA A 596 40.01 8.45 -6.91
C ALA A 596 38.75 8.80 -6.10
N THR A 597 37.80 9.53 -6.70
CA THR A 597 36.58 10.00 -6.03
C THR A 597 35.32 9.38 -6.62
N VAL A 598 35.44 8.23 -7.30
CA VAL A 598 34.28 7.50 -7.82
C VAL A 598 33.52 6.88 -6.66
N GLY A 599 32.28 7.35 -6.43
CA GLY A 599 31.37 6.71 -5.49
C GLY A 599 31.12 5.27 -5.92
N THR A 600 31.50 4.32 -5.08
CA THR A 600 31.43 2.89 -5.36
C THR A 600 30.56 2.21 -4.31
N THR A 601 29.65 1.36 -4.77
CA THR A 601 28.70 0.66 -3.92
C THR A 601 28.75 -0.84 -4.15
N VAL A 602 28.56 -1.60 -3.07
CA VAL A 602 28.18 -3.02 -3.14
C VAL A 602 26.79 -3.16 -2.57
N PHE A 603 25.87 -3.68 -3.39
CA PHE A 603 24.46 -3.93 -3.04
C PHE A 603 24.30 -5.20 -2.20
N SER A 604 25.08 -5.31 -1.12
CA SER A 604 24.94 -6.35 -0.10
C SER A 604 23.85 -5.97 0.91
N GLU A 605 23.51 -6.86 1.84
CA GLU A 605 22.69 -6.50 2.99
C GLU A 605 23.45 -6.71 4.32
N PRO A 606 23.87 -5.62 5.02
CA PRO A 606 23.74 -4.20 4.66
C PRO A 606 24.57 -3.83 3.43
N ALA A 607 24.13 -2.80 2.72
CA ALA A 607 24.88 -2.27 1.59
C ALA A 607 26.10 -1.51 2.10
N ILE A 608 27.13 -1.43 1.27
CA ILE A 608 28.30 -0.60 1.56
C ILE A 608 28.52 0.41 0.44
N GLY A 609 28.93 1.60 0.83
CA GLY A 609 29.34 2.68 -0.06
C GLY A 609 30.72 3.17 0.35
N THR A 610 31.59 3.39 -0.62
CA THR A 610 32.90 4.02 -0.43
C THR A 610 33.12 5.12 -1.45
N CYS A 611 33.78 6.19 -1.06
CA CYS A 611 34.24 7.25 -1.95
C CYS A 611 35.48 7.93 -1.37
N GLY A 612 36.48 8.18 -2.21
CA GLY A 612 37.75 8.76 -1.77
C GLY A 612 38.72 7.71 -1.22
N VAL A 613 39.74 8.16 -0.50
CA VAL A 613 40.82 7.27 -0.04
C VAL A 613 40.35 6.35 1.09
N THR A 614 40.87 5.13 1.15
CA THR A 614 40.81 4.28 2.35
C THR A 614 41.81 4.76 3.40
N GLU A 615 41.71 4.27 4.64
CA GLU A 615 42.66 4.66 5.67
C GLU A 615 44.10 4.26 5.32
N GLN A 616 44.28 3.06 4.77
CA GLN A 616 45.58 2.60 4.29
C GLN A 616 46.17 3.54 3.22
N GLN A 617 45.33 3.99 2.28
CA GLN A 617 45.74 4.94 1.25
C GLN A 617 46.01 6.35 1.83
N ALA A 618 45.34 6.73 2.91
CA ALA A 618 45.61 7.97 3.63
C ALA A 618 46.96 7.92 4.36
N ILE A 619 47.31 6.80 4.99
CA ILE A 619 48.63 6.55 5.59
C ILE A 619 49.73 6.68 4.53
N GLU A 620 49.55 6.05 3.38
CA GLU A 620 50.51 6.10 2.27
C GLU A 620 50.66 7.50 1.69
N LYS A 621 49.58 8.29 1.68
CA LYS A 621 49.55 9.60 1.03
C LYS A 621 49.92 10.78 1.93
N TYR A 622 49.50 10.77 3.19
CA TYR A 622 49.65 11.89 4.14
C TYR A 622 50.57 11.54 5.33
N GLY A 623 51.03 10.29 5.42
CA GLY A 623 51.76 9.79 6.58
C GLY A 623 50.84 9.42 7.75
N PRO A 624 51.34 8.66 8.75
CA PRO A 624 50.51 8.14 9.84
C PRO A 624 49.89 9.24 10.73
N ASP A 625 50.47 10.44 10.77
CA ASP A 625 50.00 11.56 11.61
C ASP A 625 49.27 12.67 10.81
N GLY A 626 49.18 12.53 9.48
CA GLY A 626 48.68 13.57 8.55
C GLY A 626 47.17 13.56 8.29
N TYR A 627 46.42 12.68 8.94
CA TYR A 627 44.97 12.57 8.81
C TYR A 627 44.32 12.24 10.15
N ASP A 628 43.02 12.52 10.25
CA ASP A 628 42.17 12.14 11.38
C ASP A 628 41.05 11.21 10.87
N VAL A 629 40.67 10.24 11.70
CA VAL A 629 39.56 9.32 11.42
C VAL A 629 38.40 9.67 12.34
N TYR A 630 37.22 9.84 11.76
CA TYR A 630 35.98 10.00 12.49
C TYR A 630 35.05 8.86 12.15
N GLU A 631 34.70 8.06 13.14
CA GLU A 631 33.78 6.95 12.96
C GLU A 631 32.55 7.07 13.86
N SER A 632 31.43 6.58 13.36
CA SER A 632 30.20 6.46 14.12
C SER A 632 29.57 5.12 13.85
N THR A 633 29.30 4.39 14.92
CA THR A 633 28.48 3.18 14.87
C THR A 633 27.18 3.46 15.58
N PHE A 634 26.06 3.35 14.89
CA PHE A 634 24.75 3.61 15.47
C PHE A 634 23.76 2.54 15.05
N LYS A 635 22.73 2.32 15.87
CA LYS A 635 21.59 1.50 15.45
C LYS A 635 20.65 2.41 14.67
N PRO A 636 20.53 2.25 13.35
CA PRO A 636 19.61 3.07 12.59
C PRO A 636 18.19 2.83 13.14
N MET A 637 17.36 3.88 13.24
CA MET A 637 16.07 3.75 13.94
C MET A 637 15.18 2.62 13.36
N PHE A 638 15.36 2.26 12.09
CA PHE A 638 14.66 1.15 11.45
C PHE A 638 14.96 -0.24 12.06
N VAL A 639 16.07 -0.43 12.80
CA VAL A 639 16.43 -1.71 13.45
C VAL A 639 16.32 -1.70 14.98
N GLN A 640 16.14 -0.53 15.61
CA GLN A 640 15.93 -0.43 17.06
C GLN A 640 14.61 -1.05 17.53
N LEU A 641 13.56 -0.94 16.73
CA LEU A 641 12.21 -1.42 17.08
C LEU A 641 12.03 -2.95 16.99
N PRO A 642 12.60 -3.67 15.99
CA PRO A 642 12.53 -5.13 15.95
C PRO A 642 13.52 -5.85 16.90
N LYS A 643 14.23 -5.14 17.78
CA LYS A 643 15.34 -5.66 18.61
C LYS A 643 16.41 -6.43 17.81
N ARG A 644 16.56 -6.15 16.52
CA ARG A 644 17.63 -6.74 15.71
C ARG A 644 18.94 -6.06 16.08
N ASP A 645 20.00 -6.85 16.31
CA ASP A 645 21.32 -6.31 16.65
C ASP A 645 22.13 -5.94 15.39
N ARG A 646 21.52 -5.11 14.54
CA ARG A 646 22.13 -4.57 13.32
C ARG A 646 22.61 -3.14 13.59
N LYS A 647 23.79 -2.81 13.11
CA LYS A 647 24.42 -1.50 13.32
C LYS A 647 24.80 -0.91 11.96
N SER A 648 24.55 0.38 11.78
CA SER A 648 25.13 1.15 10.69
C SER A 648 26.49 1.66 11.13
N TYR A 649 27.38 1.80 10.17
CA TYR A 649 28.72 2.30 10.39
C TYR A 649 29.05 3.37 9.34
N VAL A 650 29.61 4.48 9.79
CA VAL A 650 30.13 5.54 8.93
C VAL A 650 31.55 5.84 9.39
N LYS A 651 32.46 5.96 8.43
CA LYS A 651 33.86 6.33 8.63
C LYS A 651 34.20 7.48 7.69
N LEU A 652 34.70 8.58 8.24
CA LEU A 652 35.26 9.71 7.51
C LEU A 652 36.77 9.73 7.73
N ILE A 653 37.51 10.03 6.68
CA ILE A 653 38.94 10.29 6.70
C ILE A 653 39.11 11.75 6.33
N VAL A 654 39.75 12.50 7.23
CA VAL A 654 39.90 13.95 7.14
C VAL A 654 41.38 14.28 7.11
N GLU A 655 41.82 15.03 6.11
CA GLU A 655 43.20 15.51 6.07
C GLU A 655 43.39 16.64 7.08
N LYS A 656 44.48 16.57 7.86
CA LYS A 656 44.60 17.28 9.14
C LYS A 656 44.79 18.78 8.99
N ASP A 657 45.55 19.22 8.00
CA ASP A 657 45.90 20.64 7.86
C ASP A 657 44.76 21.43 7.20
N SER A 658 44.09 20.87 6.20
CA SER A 658 43.00 21.52 5.47
C SER A 658 41.61 21.22 6.02
N GLN A 659 41.49 20.24 6.93
CA GLN A 659 40.22 19.75 7.48
C GLN A 659 39.24 19.24 6.40
N ARG A 660 39.75 18.94 5.19
CA ARG A 660 38.94 18.41 4.09
C ARG A 660 38.65 16.95 4.31
N VAL A 661 37.41 16.55 4.03
CA VAL A 661 37.04 15.13 3.99
C VAL A 661 37.62 14.53 2.70
N VAL A 662 38.52 13.57 2.83
CA VAL A 662 39.25 12.93 1.71
C VAL A 662 38.82 11.48 1.49
N GLY A 663 38.08 10.88 2.43
CA GLY A 663 37.49 9.55 2.29
C GLY A 663 36.21 9.42 3.11
N ILE A 664 35.20 8.74 2.56
CA ILE A 664 33.92 8.46 3.22
C ILE A 664 33.55 7.00 2.94
N HIS A 665 33.29 6.24 4.00
CA HIS A 665 32.92 4.83 3.92
C HIS A 665 31.70 4.56 4.80
N ILE A 666 30.67 3.95 4.23
CA ILE A 666 29.35 3.77 4.86
C ILE A 666 28.95 2.31 4.73
N MET A 667 28.48 1.71 5.83
CA MET A 667 27.75 0.44 5.86
C MET A 667 26.34 0.73 6.39
N ASP A 668 25.38 0.82 5.47
CA ASP A 668 23.99 1.14 5.76
C ASP A 668 23.10 0.74 4.58
N HIS A 669 21.80 0.49 4.83
CA HIS A 669 20.84 0.22 3.76
C HIS A 669 20.73 1.33 2.70
N ALA A 670 20.99 2.59 3.08
CA ALA A 670 20.94 3.77 2.20
C ALA A 670 22.31 4.17 1.62
N ALA A 671 23.34 3.33 1.83
CA ALA A 671 24.68 3.62 1.31
C ALA A 671 24.73 3.79 -0.23
N PRO A 672 23.98 3.01 -1.04
CA PRO A 672 23.92 3.20 -2.49
C PRO A 672 23.46 4.59 -2.94
N GLU A 673 22.53 5.18 -2.20
CA GLU A 673 21.88 6.44 -2.53
C GLU A 673 22.70 7.64 -2.04
N ILE A 674 23.37 7.50 -0.89
CA ILE A 674 24.09 8.61 -0.24
C ILE A 674 25.52 8.75 -0.79
N ILE A 675 26.19 7.65 -1.14
CA ILE A 675 27.63 7.70 -1.45
C ILE A 675 27.97 8.50 -2.72
N GLN A 676 27.04 8.59 -3.67
CA GLN A 676 27.22 9.41 -4.85
C GLN A 676 27.21 10.91 -4.52
N MET A 677 26.40 11.33 -3.53
CA MET A 677 26.42 12.70 -3.02
C MET A 677 27.72 13.00 -2.26
N CYS A 678 28.25 12.01 -1.53
CA CYS A 678 29.56 12.10 -0.88
C CYS A 678 30.70 12.33 -1.88
N SER A 679 30.64 11.74 -3.08
CA SER A 679 31.60 12.02 -4.17
C SER A 679 31.60 13.47 -4.59
N VAL A 680 30.41 14.07 -4.77
CA VAL A 680 30.26 15.50 -5.07
C VAL A 680 30.80 16.36 -3.93
N ALA A 681 30.53 15.99 -2.66
CA ALA A 681 31.01 16.71 -1.49
C ALA A 681 32.55 16.70 -1.38
N ILE A 682 33.20 15.54 -1.57
CA ILE A 682 34.67 15.43 -1.57
C ILE A 682 35.28 16.26 -2.70
N ARG A 683 34.69 16.21 -3.91
CA ARG A 683 35.12 17.02 -5.06
C ARG A 683 34.96 18.52 -4.84
N ALA A 684 33.87 18.93 -4.19
CA ALA A 684 33.61 20.31 -3.81
C ALA A 684 34.51 20.80 -2.67
N GLY A 685 35.25 19.90 -2.01
CA GLY A 685 36.13 20.24 -0.90
C GLY A 685 35.41 20.46 0.42
N ALA A 686 34.33 19.70 0.66
CA ALA A 686 33.63 19.70 1.93
C ALA A 686 34.59 19.43 3.10
N THR A 687 34.50 20.27 4.12
CA THR A 687 35.28 20.16 5.36
C THR A 687 34.53 19.33 6.39
N LYS A 688 35.24 18.85 7.41
CA LYS A 688 34.63 18.13 8.54
C LYS A 688 33.54 18.96 9.24
N GLU A 689 33.76 20.27 9.36
CA GLU A 689 32.78 21.22 9.92
C GLU A 689 31.46 21.22 9.12
N LEU A 690 31.52 21.19 7.78
CA LEU A 690 30.32 21.13 6.93
C LEU A 690 29.49 19.85 7.19
N PHE A 691 30.16 18.73 7.46
CA PHE A 691 29.50 17.47 7.81
C PHE A 691 28.87 17.52 9.21
N ASP A 692 29.49 18.20 10.17
CA ASP A 692 28.93 18.33 11.52
C ASP A 692 27.64 19.16 11.56
N HIS A 693 27.51 20.14 10.67
CA HIS A 693 26.28 20.93 10.51
C HIS A 693 25.20 20.22 9.67
N SER A 694 25.49 19.03 9.12
CA SER A 694 24.57 18.28 8.25
C SER A 694 23.80 17.15 8.93
N ILE A 695 24.15 16.81 10.18
CA ILE A 695 23.42 15.81 11.01
C ILE A 695 22.36 16.54 11.86
N GLY A 696 21.45 17.23 11.18
CA GLY A 696 20.31 17.93 11.75
C GLY A 696 19.34 18.23 10.62
N GLY A 697 18.13 17.64 10.66
CA GLY A 697 17.23 17.47 9.51
C GLY A 697 17.07 18.70 8.59
N PRO A 698 17.21 18.54 7.26
CA PRO A 698 17.35 19.69 6.38
C PRO A 698 16.05 20.46 6.25
N ASP A 699 16.22 21.74 5.95
CA ASP A 699 15.16 22.66 5.57
C ASP A 699 14.57 22.41 4.17
N GLY A 700 14.76 21.22 3.55
CA GLY A 700 14.24 20.86 2.22
C GLY A 700 13.21 19.72 2.17
N TYR A 701 12.99 18.98 3.27
CA TYR A 701 12.05 17.84 3.27
C TYR A 701 11.10 17.87 4.48
N ASP A 702 9.88 17.41 4.23
CA ASP A 702 8.83 17.24 5.22
C ASP A 702 8.62 15.76 5.52
N VAL A 703 8.45 15.45 6.80
CA VAL A 703 8.21 14.08 7.27
C VAL A 703 6.80 13.99 7.81
N TYR A 704 6.04 13.04 7.28
CA TYR A 704 4.71 12.69 7.74
C TYR A 704 4.76 11.29 8.33
N GLU A 705 4.17 11.07 9.51
CA GLU A 705 4.14 9.74 10.12
C GLU A 705 2.81 9.44 10.79
N SER A 706 2.41 8.17 10.79
CA SER A 706 1.25 7.66 11.52
C SER A 706 1.63 6.38 12.26
N THR A 707 1.09 6.22 13.47
CA THR A 707 1.17 4.97 14.24
C THR A 707 -0.24 4.58 14.66
N PHE A 708 -0.68 3.39 14.26
CA PHE A 708 -2.05 2.93 14.50
C PHE A 708 -2.09 1.46 14.91
N LYS A 709 -3.25 0.99 15.41
CA LYS A 709 -3.47 -0.43 15.71
C LYS A 709 -4.28 -1.05 14.57
N PRO A 710 -3.68 -1.94 13.75
CA PRO A 710 -4.40 -2.55 12.63
C PRO A 710 -5.55 -3.41 13.18
N MET A 711 -6.67 -3.43 12.48
CA MET A 711 -7.88 -4.05 13.01
C MET A 711 -7.73 -5.56 13.27
N PHE A 712 -6.90 -6.25 12.48
CA PHE A 712 -6.62 -7.68 12.65
C PHE A 712 -6.09 -8.03 14.06
N VAL A 713 -5.40 -7.11 14.75
CA VAL A 713 -4.84 -7.37 16.08
C VAL A 713 -5.71 -6.89 17.24
N GLN A 714 -6.84 -6.22 16.97
CA GLN A 714 -7.70 -5.64 18.01
C GLN A 714 -8.47 -6.71 18.79
N LEU A 715 -9.13 -7.66 18.10
CA LEU A 715 -9.84 -8.77 18.74
C LEU A 715 -8.95 -9.69 19.60
N PRO A 716 -7.76 -10.13 19.12
CA PRO A 716 -6.87 -10.93 19.96
C PRO A 716 -6.17 -10.12 21.06
N LYS A 717 -6.49 -8.82 21.22
CA LYS A 717 -5.94 -7.89 22.23
C LYS A 717 -4.40 -7.87 22.27
N ARG A 718 -3.76 -8.03 21.11
CA ARG A 718 -2.29 -7.96 21.01
C ARG A 718 -1.87 -6.49 20.98
N ASP A 719 -0.88 -6.12 21.79
CA ASP A 719 -0.33 -4.76 21.77
C ASP A 719 0.72 -4.59 20.66
N ARG A 720 0.29 -4.80 19.42
CA ARG A 720 1.11 -4.60 18.22
C ARG A 720 0.59 -3.36 17.47
N LYS A 721 1.47 -2.41 17.18
CA LYS A 721 1.17 -1.21 16.40
C LYS A 721 1.80 -1.31 15.03
N SER A 722 1.15 -0.71 14.05
CA SER A 722 1.68 -0.46 12.71
C SER A 722 2.20 0.96 12.62
N TYR A 723 3.19 1.18 11.78
CA TYR A 723 3.83 2.48 11.57
C TYR A 723 3.98 2.75 10.08
N VAL A 724 3.65 3.96 9.65
CA VAL A 724 3.86 4.44 8.28
C VAL A 724 4.56 5.79 8.34
N LYS A 725 5.52 6.01 7.43
CA LYS A 725 6.24 7.27 7.26
C LYS A 725 6.33 7.65 5.79
N LEU A 726 6.05 8.91 5.47
CA LEU A 726 6.30 9.52 4.15
C LEU A 726 7.41 10.56 4.25
N ILE A 727 8.27 10.60 3.24
CA ILE A 727 9.28 11.63 3.02
C ILE A 727 8.86 12.45 1.80
N VAL A 728 8.71 13.76 2.00
CA VAL A 728 8.16 14.67 0.98
C VAL A 728 9.15 15.79 0.73
N GLU A 729 9.52 16.04 -0.52
CA GLU A 729 10.31 17.21 -0.89
C GLU A 729 9.48 18.50 -0.78
N LYS A 730 9.98 19.53 -0.08
CA LYS A 730 9.19 20.74 0.23
C LYS A 730 8.76 21.51 -1.02
N ASP A 731 9.66 21.69 -1.98
CA ASP A 731 9.38 22.56 -3.12
C ASP A 731 8.45 21.90 -4.14
N SER A 732 8.71 20.63 -4.47
CA SER A 732 7.93 19.90 -5.48
C SER A 732 6.72 19.17 -4.91
N GLN A 733 6.65 19.03 -3.59
CA GLN A 733 5.70 18.16 -2.89
C GLN A 733 5.77 16.68 -3.33
N ARG A 734 6.81 16.24 -4.03
CA ARG A 734 6.97 14.84 -4.45
C ARG A 734 7.22 13.95 -3.24
N VAL A 735 6.53 12.81 -3.17
CA VAL A 735 6.84 11.77 -2.20
C VAL A 735 8.03 10.99 -2.72
N VAL A 736 9.15 11.10 -2.00
CA VAL A 736 10.44 10.48 -2.39
C VAL A 736 10.77 9.26 -1.55
N GLY A 737 10.00 8.97 -0.51
CA GLY A 737 10.17 7.79 0.32
C GLY A 737 8.90 7.42 1.09
N ILE A 738 8.64 6.12 1.19
CA ILE A 738 7.55 5.53 1.97
C ILE A 738 8.12 4.36 2.78
N HIS A 739 7.85 4.33 4.08
CA HIS A 739 8.26 3.25 4.97
C HIS A 739 7.03 2.70 5.68
N ILE A 740 6.87 1.37 5.68
CA ILE A 740 5.72 0.68 6.27
C ILE A 740 6.22 -0.42 7.20
N MET A 741 5.71 -0.44 8.41
CA MET A 741 5.84 -1.54 9.36
C MET A 741 4.43 -2.06 9.67
N ASP A 742 4.01 -3.10 8.96
CA ASP A 742 2.70 -3.75 9.09
C ASP A 742 2.80 -5.22 8.62
N HIS A 743 1.78 -6.04 8.92
CA HIS A 743 1.70 -7.40 8.42
C HIS A 743 1.52 -7.50 6.89
N ALA A 744 0.85 -6.53 6.26
CA ALA A 744 0.65 -6.43 4.81
C ALA A 744 1.71 -5.56 4.11
N ALA A 745 2.80 -5.19 4.81
CA ALA A 745 3.84 -4.34 4.26
C ALA A 745 4.48 -4.89 2.97
N PRO A 746 4.76 -6.20 2.81
CA PRO A 746 5.33 -6.74 1.58
C PRO A 746 4.48 -6.49 0.34
N GLU A 747 3.15 -6.61 0.47
CA GLU A 747 2.20 -6.44 -0.62
C GLU A 747 1.97 -4.96 -0.94
N ILE A 748 1.89 -4.11 0.08
CA ILE A 748 1.62 -2.67 -0.08
C ILE A 748 2.85 -1.94 -0.66
N ILE A 749 4.06 -2.27 -0.18
CA ILE A 749 5.27 -1.52 -0.54
C ILE A 749 5.63 -1.64 -2.03
N GLN A 750 5.29 -2.78 -2.66
CA GLN A 750 5.52 -2.99 -4.09
C GLN A 750 4.78 -1.94 -4.91
N MET A 751 3.51 -1.69 -4.58
CA MET A 751 2.72 -0.70 -5.28
C MET A 751 3.05 0.74 -4.85
N CYS A 752 3.57 0.95 -3.63
CA CYS A 752 4.18 2.24 -3.25
C CYS A 752 5.35 2.61 -4.16
N SER A 753 6.18 1.63 -4.58
CA SER A 753 7.30 1.89 -5.48
C SER A 753 6.84 2.42 -6.85
N VAL A 754 5.75 1.87 -7.38
CA VAL A 754 5.13 2.34 -8.64
C VAL A 754 4.64 3.78 -8.48
N ALA A 755 3.93 4.09 -7.39
CA ALA A 755 3.42 5.43 -7.12
C ALA A 755 4.55 6.49 -7.01
N ILE A 756 5.63 6.18 -6.30
CA ILE A 756 6.79 7.08 -6.18
C ILE A 756 7.44 7.31 -7.56
N ARG A 757 7.64 6.24 -8.34
CA ARG A 757 8.24 6.33 -9.68
C ARG A 757 7.35 7.10 -10.66
N ALA A 758 6.03 7.01 -10.51
CA ALA A 758 5.06 7.82 -11.25
C ALA A 758 5.09 9.31 -10.87
N GLY A 759 5.87 9.70 -9.86
CA GLY A 759 5.98 11.08 -9.39
C GLY A 759 4.82 11.50 -8.50
N ALA A 760 4.21 10.57 -7.77
CA ALA A 760 3.14 10.89 -6.84
C ALA A 760 3.57 11.98 -5.82
N THR A 761 2.79 13.04 -5.74
CA THR A 761 2.98 14.15 -4.79
C THR A 761 2.19 13.90 -3.52
N LYS A 762 2.53 14.59 -2.43
CA LYS A 762 1.77 14.54 -1.18
C LYS A 762 0.31 14.95 -1.38
N GLU A 763 0.07 15.88 -2.29
CA GLU A 763 -1.27 16.26 -2.71
C GLU A 763 -2.03 15.09 -3.35
N LEU A 764 -1.39 14.29 -4.23
CA LEU A 764 -2.00 13.09 -4.78
C LEU A 764 -2.36 12.06 -3.69
N PHE A 765 -1.49 11.84 -2.70
CA PHE A 765 -1.81 10.98 -1.55
C PHE A 765 -2.96 11.56 -0.69
N ASP A 766 -3.03 12.88 -0.53
CA ASP A 766 -4.09 13.54 0.24
C ASP A 766 -5.45 13.52 -0.46
N HIS A 767 -5.43 13.48 -1.79
CA HIS A 767 -6.64 13.39 -2.60
C HIS A 767 -7.05 11.96 -2.92
N SER A 768 -6.15 10.99 -2.81
CA SER A 768 -6.48 9.57 -2.94
C SER A 768 -7.41 9.12 -1.84
N ILE A 769 -8.41 8.32 -2.21
CA ILE A 769 -9.42 7.82 -1.30
C ILE A 769 -8.92 6.52 -0.66
N GLY A 770 -8.99 6.46 0.66
CA GLY A 770 -8.62 5.28 1.45
C GLY A 770 -9.52 4.08 1.16
N ILE A 771 -9.01 2.86 1.30
CA ILE A 771 -9.79 1.63 1.25
C ILE A 771 -10.08 1.22 2.68
N HIS A 772 -11.28 1.53 3.14
CA HIS A 772 -11.65 1.26 4.51
C HIS A 772 -12.33 -0.10 4.65
N PRO A 773 -11.97 -0.93 5.66
CA PRO A 773 -10.93 -0.74 6.67
C PRO A 773 -9.68 -1.61 6.42
N THR A 774 -8.57 -1.00 5.98
CA THR A 774 -7.31 -1.68 5.63
C THR A 774 -6.12 -1.02 6.31
N SER A 775 -4.98 -1.70 6.41
CA SER A 775 -3.76 -1.03 6.90
C SER A 775 -3.27 0.00 5.88
N ALA A 776 -3.46 -0.27 4.59
CA ALA A 776 -3.05 0.63 3.51
C ALA A 776 -3.76 1.99 3.52
N GLU A 777 -5.00 2.08 4.04
CA GLU A 777 -5.75 3.34 4.07
C GLU A 777 -5.04 4.45 4.85
N GLU A 778 -4.25 4.09 5.86
CA GLU A 778 -3.53 5.04 6.71
C GLU A 778 -2.47 5.82 5.92
N ILE A 779 -1.88 5.22 4.87
CA ILE A 779 -0.87 5.86 4.01
C ILE A 779 -1.44 7.11 3.33
N VAL A 780 -2.69 7.03 2.87
CA VAL A 780 -3.39 8.14 2.20
C VAL A 780 -4.18 9.01 3.18
N GLN A 781 -4.10 8.75 4.49
CA GLN A 781 -4.76 9.56 5.54
C GLN A 781 -3.76 10.36 6.41
N ILE A 782 -2.45 10.27 6.16
CA ILE A 782 -1.43 11.02 6.94
C ILE A 782 -1.47 12.51 6.58
N ARG A 783 -2.00 13.33 7.48
CA ARG A 783 -2.16 14.79 7.29
C ARG A 783 -1.21 15.64 8.12
N GLU A 784 -0.76 15.13 9.26
CA GLU A 784 0.06 15.90 10.20
C GLU A 784 1.54 15.75 9.88
N LYS A 785 2.20 16.89 9.68
CA LYS A 785 3.65 17.00 9.52
C LYS A 785 4.28 16.87 10.90
N ARG A 786 5.26 15.98 11.02
CA ARG A 786 6.02 15.80 12.25
C ARG A 786 6.86 17.06 12.53
N GLU A 787 6.76 17.59 13.75
CA GLU A 787 7.72 18.61 14.21
C GLU A 787 9.14 18.04 14.18
N LYS A 788 10.11 18.86 13.74
CA LYS A 788 11.52 18.45 13.75
C LYS A 788 11.86 18.01 15.17
N LYS A 789 12.51 16.84 15.32
CA LYS A 789 13.06 16.43 16.62
C LYS A 789 13.99 17.56 17.07
N LYS A 790 13.65 18.24 18.18
CA LYS A 790 14.61 19.09 18.89
C LYS A 790 15.70 18.15 19.42
N GLU A 791 16.94 18.57 19.18
CA GLU A 791 18.17 17.80 19.45
C GLU A 791 18.24 17.24 20.87
#